data_AF-A0A067BUB4-F1
#
_entry.id   AF-A0A067BUB4-F1
#
_cell.length_a   1.000
_cell.length_b   1.000
_cell.length_c   1.000
_cell.angle_alpha   90.00
_cell.angle_beta   90.00
_cell.angle_gamma   90.00
#
_symmetry.space_group_name_H-M   'P 1'
#
loop_
_entity.id
_entity.type
_entity.pdbx_description
1 polymer ?
#
loop_
_entity_poly.entity_id
_entity_poly.type
_entity_poly.pdbx_seq_one_letter_code
_entity_poly.pdbx_strand_id
1 'polypeptide(L)'
;MALGFGTKDASVAGDRGSTSGKTGKFFKSILAKHSKDKKPSSASASMATIRSNLSTSDDDLEKSDYTEGSRHGHQGNGLSSMSSKKFSLITSFPDHNPEAECPDFYAPLSRSGVLVKQANHLKNWKKRFMVLRGQSLFYYVSGAASEDSYPKGLISLVGVEVQLVDVARFKKQFCFELSHPYYRPLYLMAKNEADLTQWMSCIKSASLPLKDGIVDASREPKDVLFDLPPLEDVVAYQRAFYCRKKIAYCLPQYEGLSEKEKFELRDKQIKVLQDIHMYCDTFPTLLSDPHLYKEIIHLTSSYLFRPFPFLPPQDPNAIFFEENGDADQINGGFPGEYMGECTAEDQEWSVLSINYDILVRAIEFIDQLEKQIRKDFYTPRFVSQLVSLFKTPSYKERQILKTVLHRLYYKLTQRRSLIRKEISNVFFEYIYESSNYYGVTELLEILGSIINGFACPIKEEHVTLLEKALIPLHSTQAYTSYHQQLMYCMIQFVSKDHALITPIVAGLLRYWPVGNAYKEIIFLVVLEELFEYMLAESDLAPLSKKVAIRLSKCMGSIQQQVADRALACWNSPACVRVMNTYEKLGQEMFDVIKPALTLTMASHWNVLTQQKARAAYKTYYNMGYETDGNALEDDSIDDDDVMYVTSEDPACVDANGVGVL
;
A
#
# COMPACT_ATOMS: atom_id res chain seq x y z
N MET A 1 -23.71 5.49 4.00
CA MET A 1 -24.17 4.21 3.40
C MET A 1 -23.79 3.08 4.33
N ALA A 2 -24.79 2.35 4.81
CA ALA A 2 -24.66 1.29 5.83
C ALA A 2 -24.11 -0.01 5.24
N LEU A 3 -23.21 -0.68 5.96
CA LEU A 3 -22.81 -2.07 5.67
C LEU A 3 -23.08 -2.93 6.90
N GLY A 4 -24.08 -3.80 6.77
CA GLY A 4 -24.46 -4.81 7.75
C GLY A 4 -23.55 -6.04 7.67
N PHE A 5 -23.11 -6.51 8.83
CA PHE A 5 -22.40 -7.78 8.99
C PHE A 5 -23.41 -8.90 9.24
N GLY A 6 -23.42 -9.90 8.34
CA GLY A 6 -24.09 -11.17 8.56
C GLY A 6 -23.19 -12.11 9.37
N THR A 7 -23.60 -12.39 10.60
CA THR A 7 -23.10 -13.49 11.43
C THR A 7 -23.62 -14.82 10.89
N LYS A 8 -22.77 -15.84 10.85
CA LYS A 8 -23.22 -17.24 10.75
C LYS A 8 -22.60 -18.07 11.86
N ASP A 9 -23.50 -18.72 12.58
CA ASP A 9 -23.31 -19.54 13.76
C ASP A 9 -22.45 -20.80 13.53
N ALA A 10 -21.79 -21.16 14.62
CA ALA A 10 -21.24 -22.48 14.87
C ALA A 10 -22.33 -23.41 15.43
N SER A 11 -22.32 -24.68 15.01
CA SER A 11 -22.87 -25.78 15.81
C SER A 11 -21.96 -27.01 15.75
N VAL A 12 -21.92 -27.68 16.90
CA VAL A 12 -20.97 -28.66 17.40
C VAL A 12 -21.39 -30.10 17.05
N ALA A 13 -20.42 -30.96 16.74
CA ALA A 13 -20.25 -32.37 17.17
C ALA A 13 -19.03 -32.93 16.39
N GLY A 14 -18.00 -33.56 16.95
CA GLY A 14 -17.82 -34.27 18.19
C GLY A 14 -17.38 -35.70 17.85
N ASP A 15 -16.07 -35.99 17.77
CA ASP A 15 -15.59 -37.33 18.14
C ASP A 15 -14.09 -37.37 18.50
N ARG A 16 -13.79 -38.30 19.41
CA ARG A 16 -12.56 -38.49 20.18
C ARG A 16 -11.50 -39.26 19.38
N GLY A 17 -10.22 -38.94 19.63
CA GLY A 17 -9.09 -39.76 19.18
C GLY A 17 -7.78 -39.35 19.83
N SER A 18 -7.52 -39.89 21.02
CA SER A 18 -6.25 -39.83 21.74
C SER A 18 -5.13 -40.51 20.94
N THR A 19 -3.95 -39.89 20.83
CA THR A 19 -2.67 -40.56 21.07
C THR A 19 -1.53 -39.56 21.31
N SER A 20 -0.75 -39.88 22.34
CA SER A 20 0.41 -39.19 22.88
C SER A 20 1.66 -39.39 22.00
N GLY A 21 2.58 -38.40 21.99
CA GLY A 21 4.00 -38.74 21.96
C GLY A 21 4.97 -37.79 21.25
N LYS A 22 5.69 -37.02 22.09
CA LYS A 22 7.13 -36.73 22.04
C LYS A 22 7.66 -35.64 21.08
N THR A 23 7.99 -34.53 21.73
CA THR A 23 9.00 -33.52 21.40
C THR A 23 10.43 -34.08 21.40
N GLY A 24 11.31 -33.52 20.56
CA GLY A 24 12.74 -33.83 20.57
C GLY A 24 13.57 -32.83 19.75
N LYS A 25 14.01 -31.75 20.40
CA LYS A 25 15.20 -30.96 19.99
C LYS A 25 16.44 -31.84 20.13
N PHE A 26 17.47 -31.70 19.28
CA PHE A 26 18.89 -31.67 19.72
C PHE A 26 19.83 -31.37 18.52
N PHE A 27 20.51 -30.22 18.56
CA PHE A 27 21.62 -29.84 17.70
C PHE A 27 22.90 -29.74 18.54
N LYS A 28 24.05 -30.00 17.90
CA LYS A 28 25.46 -29.89 18.33
C LYS A 28 26.12 -31.15 18.89
N SER A 29 27.10 -31.64 18.14
CA SER A 29 28.42 -31.98 18.68
C SER A 29 29.50 -31.70 17.62
N ILE A 30 30.63 -31.20 18.09
CA ILE A 30 31.82 -30.73 17.37
C ILE A 30 33.05 -31.50 17.91
N LEU A 31 33.97 -31.86 16.98
CA LEU A 31 35.42 -32.09 17.10
C LEU A 31 36.00 -33.19 18.03
N ALA A 32 36.75 -34.12 17.40
CA ALA A 32 38.13 -34.54 17.75
C ALA A 32 38.71 -35.39 16.58
N LYS A 33 39.69 -34.87 15.81
CA LYS A 33 41.16 -35.09 15.86
C LYS A 33 41.69 -36.48 15.45
N HIS A 34 42.45 -36.51 14.34
CA HIS A 34 43.84 -37.01 14.13
C HIS A 34 44.02 -37.34 12.62
N SER A 35 44.86 -36.68 11.81
CA SER A 35 46.33 -36.47 11.80
C SER A 35 47.04 -37.39 10.80
N LYS A 36 47.64 -36.78 9.76
CA LYS A 36 48.88 -37.17 9.02
C LYS A 36 48.82 -38.43 8.12
N ASP A 37 49.52 -38.59 6.99
CA ASP A 37 50.66 -37.88 6.38
C ASP A 37 50.79 -38.19 4.86
N LYS A 38 51.57 -37.33 4.21
CA LYS A 38 52.24 -37.26 2.88
C LYS A 38 52.43 -38.51 1.95
N LYS A 39 52.30 -38.25 0.63
CA LYS A 39 52.98 -38.87 -0.57
C LYS A 39 54.54 -38.75 -0.49
N PRO A 40 55.43 -39.28 -1.39
CA PRO A 40 55.27 -39.74 -2.81
C PRO A 40 56.16 -40.93 -3.31
N SER A 41 56.17 -41.16 -4.64
CA SER A 41 57.18 -41.87 -5.51
C SER A 41 57.07 -43.41 -5.60
N SER A 42 57.35 -44.13 -6.71
CA SER A 42 57.80 -43.87 -8.09
C SER A 42 57.76 -45.20 -8.89
N ALA A 43 57.53 -45.13 -10.22
CA ALA A 43 57.99 -46.05 -11.30
C ALA A 43 57.61 -47.55 -11.23
N SER A 44 57.36 -48.33 -12.31
CA SER A 44 57.31 -48.18 -13.76
C SER A 44 56.86 -49.52 -14.38
N ALA A 45 56.35 -49.48 -15.62
CA ALA A 45 56.24 -50.57 -16.62
C ALA A 45 55.12 -51.62 -16.38
N SER A 46 54.35 -52.14 -17.34
CA SER A 46 54.49 -52.23 -18.80
C SER A 46 53.10 -52.33 -19.49
N MET A 47 53.10 -52.05 -20.78
CA MET A 47 51.99 -52.13 -21.74
C MET A 47 51.24 -53.47 -21.74
N ALA A 48 49.91 -53.40 -21.85
CA ALA A 48 49.12 -54.29 -22.69
C ALA A 48 47.89 -53.53 -23.22
N THR A 49 47.93 -53.23 -24.52
CA THR A 49 46.86 -52.59 -25.28
C THR A 49 45.66 -53.53 -25.38
N ILE A 50 44.55 -53.17 -24.75
CA ILE A 50 43.22 -53.67 -25.12
C ILE A 50 42.46 -52.47 -25.69
N ARG A 51 42.25 -52.48 -27.01
CA ARG A 51 41.30 -51.58 -27.68
C ARG A 51 39.90 -51.87 -27.16
N SER A 52 39.42 -51.06 -26.22
CA SER A 52 37.99 -50.91 -26.00
C SER A 52 37.48 -49.84 -26.96
N ASN A 53 36.60 -50.23 -27.88
CA ASN A 53 35.78 -49.30 -28.65
C ASN A 53 35.06 -48.39 -27.65
N LEU A 54 35.48 -47.12 -27.56
CA LEU A 54 34.67 -46.10 -26.91
C LEU A 54 33.41 -45.94 -27.75
N SER A 55 32.27 -46.40 -27.23
CA SER A 55 30.99 -45.85 -27.66
C SER A 55 30.95 -44.41 -27.15
N THR A 56 31.21 -43.44 -28.02
CA THR A 56 30.86 -42.04 -27.77
C THR A 56 29.40 -41.98 -27.36
N SER A 57 29.11 -41.42 -26.19
CA SER A 57 27.72 -41.27 -25.78
C SER A 57 27.03 -40.31 -26.75
N ASP A 58 25.74 -40.52 -27.01
CA ASP A 58 24.89 -39.62 -27.81
C ASP A 58 24.87 -38.16 -27.30
N ASP A 59 25.36 -37.96 -26.06
CA ASP A 59 25.50 -36.67 -25.41
C ASP A 59 26.89 -36.02 -25.66
N ASP A 60 27.93 -36.80 -25.97
CA ASP A 60 29.25 -36.29 -26.38
C ASP A 60 29.22 -35.76 -27.82
N LEU A 61 28.39 -36.37 -28.68
CA LEU A 61 28.14 -35.89 -30.06
C LEU A 61 27.48 -34.50 -30.07
N GLU A 62 26.57 -34.21 -29.12
CA GLU A 62 25.98 -32.87 -28.97
C GLU A 62 27.01 -31.82 -28.53
N LYS A 63 28.07 -32.20 -27.79
CA LYS A 63 29.11 -31.25 -27.32
C LYS A 63 30.04 -30.80 -28.45
N SER A 64 30.34 -31.68 -29.41
CA SER A 64 31.02 -31.29 -30.66
C SER A 64 30.16 -30.37 -31.53
N ASP A 65 28.83 -30.51 -31.48
CA ASP A 65 27.90 -29.72 -32.31
C ASP A 65 27.82 -28.23 -31.91
N TYR A 66 28.19 -27.88 -30.66
CA TYR A 66 28.16 -26.48 -30.17
C TYR A 66 29.54 -25.79 -30.22
N THR A 67 30.63 -26.53 -30.44
CA THR A 67 32.00 -26.04 -30.23
C THR A 67 32.78 -25.69 -31.51
N GLU A 68 32.19 -25.86 -32.71
CA GLU A 68 32.82 -25.48 -33.99
C GLU A 68 33.15 -23.97 -34.12
N GLY A 69 32.70 -23.12 -33.19
CA GLY A 69 32.91 -21.67 -33.23
C GLY A 69 34.16 -21.12 -32.52
N SER A 70 34.93 -21.92 -31.77
CA SER A 70 35.99 -21.39 -30.89
C SER A 70 37.44 -21.54 -31.39
N ARG A 71 37.66 -21.71 -32.71
CA ARG A 71 39.02 -21.69 -33.28
C ARG A 71 39.34 -20.31 -33.84
N HIS A 72 40.16 -19.55 -33.10
CA HIS A 72 40.79 -18.31 -33.56
C HIS A 72 41.48 -18.52 -34.92
N GLY A 73 41.15 -17.64 -35.87
CA GLY A 73 41.65 -17.66 -37.23
C GLY A 73 43.11 -17.19 -37.34
N HIS A 74 43.90 -17.97 -38.07
CA HIS A 74 45.03 -17.46 -38.84
C HIS A 74 44.57 -17.22 -40.27
N GLN A 75 44.89 -16.03 -40.80
CA GLN A 75 44.45 -15.53 -42.11
C GLN A 75 44.84 -16.49 -43.25
N GLY A 76 43.88 -16.73 -44.15
CA GLY A 76 44.10 -17.32 -45.45
C GLY A 76 43.04 -16.82 -46.42
N ASN A 77 43.45 -15.94 -47.34
CA ASN A 77 42.62 -15.37 -48.40
C ASN A 77 42.13 -16.47 -49.36
N GLY A 78 40.81 -16.57 -49.51
CA GLY A 78 40.18 -17.39 -50.54
C GLY A 78 38.70 -17.02 -50.68
N LEU A 79 38.37 -16.21 -51.68
CA LEU A 79 36.98 -15.98 -52.08
C LEU A 79 36.40 -17.28 -52.66
N SER A 80 35.54 -17.93 -51.88
CA SER A 80 34.62 -18.95 -52.39
C SER A 80 33.25 -18.73 -51.77
N SER A 81 32.24 -18.61 -52.64
CA SER A 81 30.79 -18.61 -52.37
C SER A 81 30.41 -19.31 -51.06
N MET A 82 30.17 -18.54 -50.01
CA MET A 82 29.72 -19.07 -48.72
C MET A 82 28.21 -19.32 -48.77
N SER A 83 27.85 -20.60 -48.81
CA SER A 83 26.58 -21.06 -48.22
C SER A 83 26.49 -20.49 -46.80
N SER A 84 25.46 -19.70 -46.53
CA SER A 84 25.16 -19.11 -45.23
C SER A 84 24.77 -20.20 -44.23
N LYS A 85 25.76 -20.96 -43.74
CA LYS A 85 25.56 -21.92 -42.65
C LYS A 85 25.21 -21.15 -41.38
N LYS A 86 23.91 -21.04 -41.08
CA LYS A 86 23.41 -20.52 -39.80
C LYS A 86 24.02 -21.33 -38.65
N PHE A 87 24.48 -20.63 -37.61
CA PHE A 87 25.10 -21.22 -36.42
C PHE A 87 24.05 -21.78 -35.46
N SER A 88 24.47 -22.58 -34.47
CA SER A 88 23.57 -23.05 -33.41
C SER A 88 23.13 -21.89 -32.53
N LEU A 89 21.84 -21.86 -32.14
CA LEU A 89 21.33 -20.92 -31.12
C LEU A 89 21.84 -21.27 -29.71
N ILE A 90 22.33 -22.50 -29.52
CA ILE A 90 22.85 -22.99 -28.25
C ILE A 90 24.35 -22.81 -28.23
N THR A 91 24.83 -22.20 -27.15
CA THR A 91 26.24 -22.07 -26.80
C THR A 91 26.58 -22.98 -25.62
N SER A 92 27.84 -23.40 -25.51
CA SER A 92 28.32 -24.12 -24.32
C SER A 92 28.34 -23.19 -23.12
N PHE A 93 27.91 -23.69 -21.96
CA PHE A 93 28.01 -22.92 -20.71
C PHE A 93 29.49 -22.79 -20.29
N PRO A 94 29.95 -21.60 -19.87
CA PRO A 94 31.30 -21.42 -19.37
C PRO A 94 31.44 -21.98 -17.95
N ASP A 95 32.09 -23.14 -17.83
CA ASP A 95 32.32 -23.81 -16.53
C ASP A 95 33.28 -23.02 -15.62
N HIS A 96 34.06 -22.08 -16.18
CA HIS A 96 34.99 -21.23 -15.45
C HIS A 96 34.49 -19.78 -15.42
N ASN A 97 34.31 -19.23 -14.23
CA ASN A 97 33.87 -17.84 -13.99
C ASN A 97 32.49 -17.44 -14.58
N PRO A 98 31.42 -18.19 -14.27
CA PRO A 98 30.07 -17.91 -14.79
C PRO A 98 29.52 -16.52 -14.40
N GLU A 99 29.96 -15.95 -13.27
CA GLU A 99 29.52 -14.61 -12.81
C GLU A 99 29.90 -13.50 -13.80
N ALA A 100 31.08 -13.58 -14.41
CA ALA A 100 31.56 -12.56 -15.35
C ALA A 100 31.04 -12.77 -16.78
N GLU A 101 30.89 -14.03 -17.20
CA GLU A 101 30.54 -14.38 -18.59
C GLU A 101 29.03 -14.55 -18.81
N CYS A 102 28.27 -14.87 -17.76
CA CYS A 102 26.81 -15.05 -17.84
C CYS A 102 26.11 -14.54 -16.55
N PRO A 103 25.93 -13.21 -16.40
CA PRO A 103 25.30 -12.62 -15.22
C PRO A 103 23.90 -13.17 -14.94
N ASP A 104 23.16 -13.50 -16.00
CA ASP A 104 21.82 -14.08 -15.94
C ASP A 104 21.79 -15.43 -15.20
N PHE A 105 22.92 -16.14 -15.09
CA PHE A 105 22.96 -17.40 -14.36
C PHE A 105 22.56 -17.23 -12.89
N TYR A 106 22.83 -16.07 -12.28
CA TYR A 106 22.45 -15.75 -10.91
C TYR A 106 21.19 -14.86 -10.80
N ALA A 107 20.58 -14.52 -11.94
CA ALA A 107 19.34 -13.76 -11.92
C ALA A 107 18.19 -14.57 -11.30
N PRO A 108 17.15 -13.89 -10.76
CA PRO A 108 15.98 -14.57 -10.21
C PRO A 108 15.37 -15.57 -11.18
N LEU A 109 14.85 -16.68 -10.65
CA LEU A 109 14.19 -17.72 -11.44
C LEU A 109 12.88 -17.18 -12.01
N SER A 110 12.78 -17.12 -13.34
CA SER A 110 11.54 -16.75 -14.02
C SER A 110 10.65 -17.99 -14.22
N ARG A 111 11.24 -19.11 -14.63
CA ARG A 111 10.53 -20.38 -14.86
C ARG A 111 11.49 -21.55 -14.89
N SER A 112 11.07 -22.71 -14.39
CA SER A 112 11.79 -23.97 -14.63
C SER A 112 10.83 -25.13 -14.91
N GLY A 113 11.30 -26.14 -15.63
CA GLY A 113 10.51 -27.33 -15.92
C GLY A 113 11.08 -28.16 -17.06
N VAL A 114 10.47 -29.30 -17.35
CA VAL A 114 10.94 -30.20 -18.41
C VAL A 114 10.29 -29.82 -19.75
N LEU A 115 11.12 -29.60 -20.76
CA LEU A 115 10.71 -29.51 -22.16
C LEU A 115 11.32 -30.65 -22.97
N VAL A 116 10.70 -30.98 -24.09
CA VAL A 116 11.29 -31.92 -25.06
C VAL A 116 11.87 -31.12 -26.22
N LYS A 117 13.18 -31.22 -26.42
CA LYS A 117 13.94 -30.50 -27.42
C LYS A 117 14.24 -31.39 -28.62
N GLN A 118 14.12 -30.85 -29.83
CA GLN A 118 14.63 -31.52 -31.04
C GLN A 118 16.15 -31.35 -31.18
N ALA A 119 16.85 -32.43 -31.53
CA ALA A 119 18.27 -32.40 -31.89
C ALA A 119 18.49 -31.82 -33.30
N ASN A 120 19.57 -31.07 -33.49
CA ASN A 120 19.83 -30.31 -34.72
C ASN A 120 20.00 -31.18 -35.97
N HIS A 121 20.60 -32.38 -35.84
CA HIS A 121 20.96 -33.22 -36.99
C HIS A 121 20.15 -34.51 -37.06
N LEU A 122 20.16 -35.32 -35.99
CA LEU A 122 19.44 -36.61 -35.94
C LEU A 122 17.92 -36.45 -35.82
N LYS A 123 17.40 -35.22 -35.64
CA LYS A 123 15.97 -34.88 -35.46
C LYS A 123 15.27 -35.65 -34.33
N ASN A 124 16.03 -36.31 -33.45
CA ASN A 124 15.55 -36.99 -32.26
C ASN A 124 15.04 -35.98 -31.22
N TRP A 125 14.04 -36.37 -30.45
CA TRP A 125 13.42 -35.53 -29.43
C TRP A 125 13.87 -36.00 -28.04
N LYS A 126 14.57 -35.14 -27.28
CA LYS A 126 15.12 -35.49 -25.97
C LYS A 126 14.56 -34.58 -24.87
N LYS A 127 14.24 -35.17 -23.72
CA LYS A 127 13.83 -34.42 -22.52
C LYS A 127 15.02 -33.64 -21.96
N ARG A 128 14.79 -32.39 -21.59
CA ARG A 128 15.76 -31.49 -20.96
C ARG A 128 15.06 -30.70 -19.86
N PHE A 129 15.71 -30.57 -18.72
CA PHE A 129 15.24 -29.67 -17.67
C PHE A 129 15.71 -28.26 -18.03
N MET A 130 14.77 -27.35 -18.20
CA MET A 130 14.97 -25.99 -18.68
C MET A 130 14.79 -25.02 -17.51
N VAL A 131 15.64 -24.00 -17.45
CA VAL A 131 15.63 -22.95 -16.43
C VAL A 131 15.78 -21.61 -17.13
N LEU A 132 14.79 -20.74 -16.99
CA LEU A 132 14.80 -19.38 -17.50
C LEU A 132 15.17 -18.42 -16.38
N ARG A 133 16.24 -17.64 -16.59
CA ARG A 133 16.69 -16.56 -15.70
C ARG A 133 17.14 -15.38 -16.56
N GLY A 134 16.69 -14.16 -16.22
CA GLY A 134 16.98 -12.97 -17.02
C GLY A 134 16.54 -13.13 -18.48
N GLN A 135 17.44 -12.88 -19.43
CA GLN A 135 17.23 -13.04 -20.87
C GLN A 135 17.88 -14.34 -21.40
N SER A 136 18.10 -15.32 -20.52
CA SER A 136 18.86 -16.54 -20.81
C SER A 136 18.08 -17.81 -20.44
N LEU A 137 18.02 -18.77 -21.37
CA LEU A 137 17.44 -20.09 -21.16
C LEU A 137 18.55 -21.14 -21.03
N PHE A 138 18.68 -21.70 -19.85
CA PHE A 138 19.64 -22.74 -19.49
C PHE A 138 18.98 -24.12 -19.59
N TYR A 139 19.73 -25.13 -20.01
CA TYR A 139 19.22 -26.50 -19.99
C TYR A 139 20.20 -27.50 -19.38
N TYR A 140 19.61 -28.51 -18.74
CA TYR A 140 20.29 -29.59 -18.04
C TYR A 140 19.83 -30.94 -18.58
N VAL A 141 20.65 -31.98 -18.38
CA VAL A 141 20.21 -33.36 -18.65
C VAL A 141 19.17 -33.76 -17.62
N SER A 142 18.05 -34.28 -18.10
CA SER A 142 16.98 -34.78 -17.24
C SER A 142 17.52 -35.88 -16.32
N GLY A 143 17.45 -35.69 -15.00
CA GLY A 143 17.93 -36.63 -13.98
C GLY A 143 19.32 -36.35 -13.40
N ALA A 144 20.03 -35.33 -13.90
CA ALA A 144 21.35 -34.92 -13.40
C ALA A 144 21.33 -33.61 -12.58
N ALA A 145 20.15 -33.05 -12.31
CA ALA A 145 19.98 -31.81 -11.55
C ALA A 145 20.22 -32.05 -10.06
N SER A 146 21.49 -32.17 -9.68
CA SER A 146 21.95 -31.99 -8.29
C SER A 146 22.38 -30.52 -8.09
N GLU A 147 22.45 -30.06 -6.84
CA GLU A 147 22.82 -28.67 -6.50
C GLU A 147 24.19 -28.24 -7.08
N ASP A 148 25.06 -29.19 -7.45
CA ASP A 148 26.39 -28.96 -8.03
C ASP A 148 26.44 -29.08 -9.58
N SER A 149 25.30 -29.25 -10.26
CA SER A 149 25.29 -29.43 -11.72
C SER A 149 25.27 -28.11 -12.48
N TYR A 150 26.21 -27.90 -13.39
CA TYR A 150 26.22 -26.78 -14.33
C TYR A 150 25.32 -27.06 -15.56
N PRO A 151 24.76 -26.01 -16.20
CA PRO A 151 23.99 -26.16 -17.44
C PRO A 151 24.82 -26.83 -18.55
N LYS A 152 24.20 -27.69 -19.35
CA LYS A 152 24.83 -28.23 -20.55
C LYS A 152 24.93 -27.22 -21.70
N GLY A 153 24.03 -26.25 -21.72
CA GLY A 153 24.03 -25.22 -22.73
C GLY A 153 23.18 -24.02 -22.35
N LEU A 154 23.49 -22.92 -23.02
CA LEU A 154 22.92 -21.60 -22.83
C LEU A 154 22.32 -21.12 -24.15
N ILE A 155 21.10 -20.59 -24.07
CA ILE A 155 20.38 -19.96 -25.17
C ILE A 155 20.14 -18.51 -24.77
N SER A 156 20.80 -17.57 -25.45
CA SER A 156 20.47 -16.15 -25.33
C SER A 156 19.14 -15.89 -26.04
N LEU A 157 18.21 -15.24 -25.35
CA LEU A 157 16.89 -14.93 -25.89
C LEU A 157 16.82 -13.55 -26.54
N VAL A 158 17.90 -12.76 -26.48
CA VAL A 158 17.95 -11.43 -27.10
C VAL A 158 17.69 -11.55 -28.60
N GLY A 159 16.65 -10.88 -29.10
CA GLY A 159 16.27 -10.92 -30.52
C GLY A 159 15.66 -12.24 -30.99
N VAL A 160 15.36 -13.18 -30.07
CA VAL A 160 14.66 -14.43 -30.41
C VAL A 160 13.17 -14.17 -30.59
N GLU A 161 12.62 -14.71 -31.67
CA GLU A 161 11.19 -14.80 -31.91
C GLU A 161 10.64 -16.17 -31.48
N VAL A 162 9.41 -16.16 -30.99
CA VAL A 162 8.72 -17.36 -30.50
C VAL A 162 7.42 -17.55 -31.28
N GLN A 163 7.25 -18.71 -31.91
CA GLN A 163 6.10 -19.01 -32.76
C GLN A 163 5.56 -20.43 -32.52
N LEU A 164 4.25 -20.60 -32.67
CA LEU A 164 3.62 -21.92 -32.65
C LEU A 164 4.03 -22.71 -33.89
N VAL A 165 4.25 -24.01 -33.73
CA VAL A 165 4.53 -24.90 -34.85
C VAL A 165 3.28 -25.69 -35.18
N ASP A 166 2.94 -25.72 -36.47
CA ASP A 166 1.83 -26.54 -36.98
C ASP A 166 2.06 -28.02 -36.63
N VAL A 167 1.02 -28.65 -36.06
CA VAL A 167 0.99 -30.07 -35.71
C VAL A 167 1.31 -30.94 -36.93
N ALA A 168 0.92 -30.52 -38.14
CA ALA A 168 1.19 -31.25 -39.37
C ALA A 168 2.70 -31.44 -39.64
N ARG A 169 3.54 -30.51 -39.19
CA ARG A 169 4.99 -30.53 -39.45
C ARG A 169 5.72 -31.68 -38.76
N PHE A 170 5.34 -31.98 -37.51
CA PHE A 170 6.02 -33.00 -36.70
C PHE A 170 5.10 -34.14 -36.24
N LYS A 171 3.78 -34.05 -36.47
CA LYS A 171 2.77 -34.94 -35.89
C LYS A 171 2.85 -34.99 -34.37
N LYS A 172 3.13 -33.84 -33.75
CA LYS A 172 3.27 -33.67 -32.30
C LYS A 172 2.54 -32.40 -31.89
N GLN A 173 1.79 -32.49 -30.78
CA GLN A 173 1.09 -31.34 -30.20
C GLN A 173 2.04 -30.51 -29.33
N PHE A 174 1.61 -29.28 -29.02
CA PHE A 174 2.32 -28.37 -28.10
C PHE A 174 3.77 -28.07 -28.49
N CYS A 175 4.04 -28.02 -29.80
CA CYS A 175 5.35 -27.68 -30.33
C CYS A 175 5.45 -26.18 -30.64
N PHE A 176 6.61 -25.60 -30.35
CA PHE A 176 6.92 -24.20 -30.65
C PHE A 176 8.38 -24.06 -31.13
N GLU A 177 8.64 -22.98 -31.85
CA GLU A 177 9.91 -22.65 -32.48
C GLU A 177 10.51 -21.39 -31.84
N LEU A 178 11.79 -21.45 -31.53
CA LEU A 178 12.62 -20.28 -31.24
C LEU A 178 13.45 -19.96 -32.50
N SER A 179 13.15 -18.85 -33.15
CA SER A 179 13.83 -18.41 -34.37
C SER A 179 14.68 -17.17 -34.11
N HIS A 180 15.78 -17.04 -34.85
CA HIS A 180 16.66 -15.88 -34.80
C HIS A 180 17.23 -15.63 -36.21
N PRO A 181 17.48 -14.37 -36.63
CA PRO A 181 17.96 -14.08 -37.99
C PRO A 181 19.27 -14.82 -38.32
N TYR A 182 20.19 -14.87 -37.36
CA TYR A 182 21.55 -15.37 -37.53
C TYR A 182 21.76 -16.85 -37.13
N TYR A 183 20.80 -17.47 -36.43
CA TYR A 183 20.94 -18.83 -35.89
C TYR A 183 19.90 -19.79 -36.48
N ARG A 184 20.19 -21.09 -36.39
CA ARG A 184 19.22 -22.15 -36.75
C ARG A 184 18.08 -22.17 -35.72
N PRO A 185 16.85 -22.42 -36.18
CA PRO A 185 15.72 -22.48 -35.28
C PRO A 185 15.80 -23.67 -34.33
N LEU A 186 15.34 -23.46 -33.10
CA LEU A 186 15.24 -24.49 -32.08
C LEU A 186 13.77 -24.88 -31.89
N TYR A 187 13.48 -26.17 -31.99
CA TYR A 187 12.13 -26.72 -31.76
C TYR A 187 12.01 -27.34 -30.37
N LEU A 188 10.99 -26.89 -29.64
CA LEU A 188 10.68 -27.31 -28.28
C LEU A 188 9.23 -27.79 -28.20
N MET A 189 8.95 -28.64 -27.22
CA MET A 189 7.62 -29.19 -26.99
C MET A 189 7.31 -29.21 -25.50
N ALA A 190 6.15 -28.67 -25.15
CA ALA A 190 5.62 -28.68 -23.80
C ALA A 190 4.77 -29.92 -23.52
N LYS A 191 4.48 -30.18 -22.25
CA LYS A 191 3.70 -31.35 -21.82
C LYS A 191 2.20 -31.22 -22.16
N ASN A 192 1.67 -30.00 -22.08
CA ASN A 192 0.27 -29.66 -22.30
C ASN A 192 0.15 -28.20 -22.78
N GLU A 193 -1.07 -27.77 -23.09
CA GLU A 193 -1.37 -26.42 -23.60
C GLU A 193 -1.09 -25.30 -22.59
N ALA A 194 -1.33 -25.53 -21.30
CA ALA A 194 -1.04 -24.55 -20.26
C ALA A 194 0.48 -24.31 -20.13
N ASP A 195 1.26 -25.39 -20.10
CA ASP A 195 2.72 -25.32 -20.09
C ASP A 195 3.26 -24.65 -21.36
N LEU A 196 2.69 -24.97 -22.53
CA LEU A 196 3.05 -24.33 -23.80
C LEU A 196 2.88 -22.81 -23.72
N THR A 197 1.68 -22.38 -23.34
CA THR A 197 1.31 -20.96 -23.26
C THR A 197 2.22 -20.22 -22.29
N GLN A 198 2.49 -20.81 -21.12
CA GLN A 198 3.32 -20.17 -20.11
C GLN A 198 4.81 -20.15 -20.50
N TRP A 199 5.35 -21.23 -21.08
CA TRP A 199 6.72 -21.24 -21.61
C TRP A 199 6.91 -20.24 -22.74
N MET A 200 6.02 -20.22 -23.72
CA MET A 200 6.08 -19.26 -24.82
C MET A 200 5.96 -17.82 -24.31
N SER A 201 5.08 -17.57 -23.33
CA SER A 201 4.91 -16.24 -22.72
C SER A 201 6.17 -15.76 -22.02
N CYS A 202 6.75 -16.59 -21.13
CA CYS A 202 7.96 -16.21 -20.40
C CYS A 202 9.16 -16.03 -21.35
N ILE A 203 9.34 -16.91 -22.33
CA ILE A 203 10.46 -16.81 -23.29
C ILE A 203 10.30 -15.58 -24.18
N LYS A 204 9.08 -15.31 -24.69
CA LYS A 204 8.83 -14.12 -25.51
C LYS A 204 8.97 -12.83 -24.70
N SER A 205 8.50 -12.80 -23.46
CA SER A 205 8.72 -11.67 -22.54
C SER A 205 10.21 -11.45 -22.26
N ALA A 206 10.99 -12.52 -22.11
CA ALA A 206 12.44 -12.47 -21.89
C ALA A 206 13.27 -12.13 -23.13
N SER A 207 12.69 -12.09 -24.34
CA SER A 207 13.40 -11.64 -25.54
C SER A 207 13.39 -10.13 -25.73
N LEU A 208 12.61 -9.40 -24.93
CA LEU A 208 12.57 -7.94 -24.93
C LEU A 208 13.91 -7.37 -24.45
N PRO A 209 14.45 -6.33 -25.11
CA PRO A 209 15.66 -5.68 -24.67
C PRO A 209 15.40 -4.92 -23.35
N LEU A 210 16.24 -5.17 -22.35
CA LEU A 210 16.12 -4.55 -21.03
C LEU A 210 17.28 -3.60 -20.72
N LYS A 211 16.98 -2.50 -20.03
CA LYS A 211 17.92 -1.61 -19.37
C LYS A 211 17.50 -1.48 -17.91
N ASP A 212 18.40 -1.74 -16.95
CA ASP A 212 18.10 -1.75 -15.51
C ASP A 212 16.91 -2.66 -15.10
N GLY A 213 16.66 -3.69 -15.92
CA GLY A 213 15.59 -4.65 -15.74
C GLY A 213 14.18 -4.09 -15.98
N ILE A 214 14.06 -3.07 -16.84
CA ILE A 214 12.82 -2.61 -17.49
C ILE A 214 13.01 -2.60 -19.00
N VAL A 215 11.95 -2.67 -19.80
CA VAL A 215 12.04 -2.58 -21.27
C VAL A 215 12.74 -1.28 -21.69
N ASP A 216 13.77 -1.40 -22.52
CA ASP A 216 14.51 -0.26 -23.06
C ASP A 216 13.74 0.38 -24.20
N ALA A 217 12.89 1.35 -23.85
CA ALA A 217 12.09 2.13 -24.80
C ALA A 217 12.94 2.88 -25.85
N SER A 218 14.25 3.09 -25.62
CA SER A 218 15.11 3.80 -26.58
C SER A 218 15.47 2.98 -27.82
N ARG A 219 15.26 1.65 -27.79
CA ARG A 219 15.59 0.77 -28.92
C ARG A 219 14.52 0.71 -30.00
N GLU A 220 13.30 1.15 -29.72
CA GLU A 220 12.19 1.14 -30.67
C GLU A 220 11.61 2.56 -30.80
N PRO A 221 11.34 3.05 -32.03
CA PRO A 221 10.68 4.34 -32.22
C PRO A 221 9.30 4.39 -31.53
N LYS A 222 8.93 5.54 -30.96
CA LYS A 222 7.64 5.70 -30.26
C LYS A 222 6.42 5.38 -31.14
N ASP A 223 6.49 5.67 -32.44
CA ASP A 223 5.40 5.37 -33.37
C ASP A 223 5.14 3.85 -33.48
N VAL A 224 6.22 3.05 -33.48
CA VAL A 224 6.12 1.57 -33.51
C VAL A 224 5.52 1.04 -32.20
N LEU A 225 5.86 1.65 -31.07
CA LEU A 225 5.30 1.27 -29.76
C LEU A 225 3.84 1.73 -29.58
N PHE A 226 3.44 2.79 -30.28
CA PHE A 226 2.06 3.28 -30.29
C PHE A 226 1.15 2.37 -31.13
N ASP A 227 1.61 1.97 -32.32
CA ASP A 227 0.85 1.15 -33.29
C ASP A 227 0.80 -0.36 -32.94
N LEU A 228 0.85 -0.70 -31.64
CA LEU A 228 0.75 -2.08 -31.16
C LEU A 228 -0.72 -2.53 -31.06
N PRO A 229 -1.02 -3.80 -31.42
CA PRO A 229 -2.39 -4.31 -31.38
C PRO A 229 -2.98 -4.28 -29.97
N PRO A 230 -4.32 -4.16 -29.84
CA PRO A 230 -5.03 -4.40 -28.58
C PRO A 230 -4.76 -5.80 -28.03
N LEU A 231 -4.83 -5.97 -26.70
CA LEU A 231 -4.50 -7.26 -26.08
C LEU A 231 -5.58 -8.34 -26.26
N GLU A 232 -6.78 -7.92 -26.64
CA GLU A 232 -7.91 -8.77 -27.03
C GLU A 232 -7.63 -9.51 -28.34
N ASP A 233 -6.95 -8.84 -29.28
CA ASP A 233 -6.65 -9.35 -30.63
C ASP A 233 -5.42 -10.24 -30.67
N VAL A 234 -4.65 -10.30 -29.58
CA VAL A 234 -3.43 -11.12 -29.49
C VAL A 234 -3.66 -12.40 -28.70
N VAL A 235 -2.99 -13.46 -29.15
CA VAL A 235 -2.98 -14.76 -28.47
C VAL A 235 -2.38 -14.67 -27.06
N ALA A 236 -2.88 -15.50 -26.14
CA ALA A 236 -2.59 -15.39 -24.71
C ALA A 236 -1.09 -15.31 -24.35
N TYR A 237 -0.23 -16.10 -25.01
CA TYR A 237 1.21 -16.10 -24.75
C TYR A 237 1.94 -14.81 -25.20
N GLN A 238 1.29 -13.95 -25.98
CA GLN A 238 1.87 -12.69 -26.45
C GLN A 238 1.42 -11.47 -25.64
N ARG A 239 0.37 -11.60 -24.82
CA ARG A 239 -0.23 -10.46 -24.09
C ARG A 239 0.76 -9.76 -23.17
N ALA A 240 1.53 -10.51 -22.38
CA ALA A 240 2.55 -9.94 -21.49
C ALA A 240 3.61 -9.15 -22.28
N PHE A 241 4.09 -9.72 -23.38
CA PHE A 241 5.07 -9.07 -24.26
C PHE A 241 4.57 -7.71 -24.79
N TYR A 242 3.35 -7.66 -25.32
CA TYR A 242 2.79 -6.40 -25.83
C TYR A 242 2.44 -5.42 -24.72
N CYS A 243 1.95 -5.90 -23.56
CA CYS A 243 1.69 -5.06 -22.41
C CYS A 243 2.95 -4.33 -21.93
N ARG A 244 4.07 -5.06 -21.79
CA ARG A 244 5.38 -4.49 -21.40
C ARG A 244 5.85 -3.41 -22.39
N LYS A 245 5.65 -3.61 -23.70
CA LYS A 245 5.95 -2.59 -24.72
C LYS A 245 5.04 -1.37 -24.64
N LYS A 246 3.73 -1.56 -24.42
CA LYS A 246 2.78 -0.45 -24.19
C LYS A 246 3.13 0.33 -22.92
N ILE A 247 3.59 -0.33 -21.85
CA ILE A 247 4.13 0.34 -20.66
C ILE A 247 5.37 1.16 -20.99
N ALA A 248 6.30 0.61 -21.79
CA ALA A 248 7.50 1.32 -22.23
C ALA A 248 7.17 2.61 -22.99
N TYR A 249 6.12 2.60 -23.85
CA TYR A 249 5.60 3.79 -24.52
C TYR A 249 5.09 4.85 -23.53
N CYS A 250 4.41 4.42 -22.48
CA CYS A 250 3.83 5.29 -21.46
C CYS A 250 4.85 5.85 -20.47
N LEU A 251 6.15 5.52 -20.55
CA LEU A 251 7.12 6.14 -19.64
C LEU A 251 7.28 7.65 -19.94
N PRO A 252 7.39 8.51 -18.90
CA PRO A 252 7.53 9.95 -19.09
C PRO A 252 8.90 10.27 -19.70
N GLN A 253 8.91 10.56 -21.00
CA GLN A 253 10.10 10.93 -21.76
C GLN A 253 9.80 12.24 -22.50
N TYR A 254 10.00 13.35 -21.80
CA TYR A 254 9.65 14.71 -22.27
C TYR A 254 10.87 15.60 -22.54
N GLU A 255 12.09 15.07 -22.35
CA GLU A 255 13.32 15.83 -22.54
C GLU A 255 13.45 16.26 -24.02
N GLY A 256 13.70 17.54 -24.25
CA GLY A 256 13.84 18.11 -25.59
C GLY A 256 12.52 18.38 -26.35
N LEU A 257 11.35 18.05 -25.79
CA LEU A 257 10.05 18.33 -26.41
C LEU A 257 9.55 19.75 -26.09
N SER A 258 8.88 20.38 -27.05
CA SER A 258 8.08 21.60 -26.85
C SER A 258 6.81 21.30 -26.03
N GLU A 259 6.21 22.33 -25.42
CA GLU A 259 4.97 22.17 -24.65
C GLU A 259 3.83 21.57 -25.47
N LYS A 260 3.74 21.93 -26.76
CA LYS A 260 2.77 21.35 -27.69
C LYS A 260 3.01 19.86 -27.90
N GLU A 261 4.25 19.45 -28.13
CA GLU A 261 4.60 18.03 -28.30
C GLU A 261 4.38 17.23 -27.02
N LYS A 262 4.66 17.81 -25.84
CA LYS A 262 4.35 17.19 -24.54
C LYS A 262 2.85 16.98 -24.38
N PHE A 263 2.04 17.98 -24.74
CA PHE A 263 0.58 17.91 -24.68
C PHE A 263 0.02 16.83 -25.60
N GLU A 264 0.48 16.77 -26.85
CA GLU A 264 0.07 15.74 -27.82
C GLU A 264 0.52 14.33 -27.40
N LEU A 265 1.73 14.20 -26.88
CA LEU A 265 2.23 12.92 -26.36
C LEU A 265 1.42 12.46 -25.14
N ARG A 266 1.13 13.35 -24.19
CA ARG A 266 0.32 13.03 -23.01
C ARG A 266 -1.07 12.55 -23.38
N ASP A 267 -1.73 13.19 -24.35
CA ASP A 267 -3.05 12.75 -24.83
C ASP A 267 -3.03 11.29 -25.32
N LYS A 268 -2.00 10.93 -26.11
CA LYS A 268 -1.81 9.55 -26.57
C LYS A 268 -1.48 8.60 -25.41
N GLN A 269 -0.62 9.01 -24.48
CA GLN A 269 -0.27 8.20 -23.31
C GLN A 269 -1.48 7.96 -22.40
N ILE A 270 -2.37 8.95 -22.20
CA ILE A 270 -3.61 8.79 -21.43
C ILE A 270 -4.44 7.64 -22.00
N LYS A 271 -4.63 7.60 -23.32
CA LYS A 271 -5.40 6.53 -23.99
C LYS A 271 -4.75 5.15 -23.76
N VAL A 272 -3.44 5.04 -23.94
CA VAL A 272 -2.72 3.76 -23.73
C VAL A 272 -2.69 3.36 -22.24
N LEU A 273 -2.63 4.32 -21.31
CA LEU A 273 -2.73 4.06 -19.88
C LEU A 273 -4.13 3.55 -19.48
N GLN A 274 -5.19 4.09 -20.07
CA GLN A 274 -6.56 3.59 -19.89
C GLN A 274 -6.69 2.14 -20.37
N ASP A 275 -6.09 1.84 -21.53
CA ASP A 275 -6.02 0.47 -22.04
C ASP A 275 -5.26 -0.45 -21.06
N ILE A 276 -4.09 -0.03 -20.55
CA ILE A 276 -3.31 -0.80 -19.57
C ILE A 276 -4.13 -1.08 -18.31
N HIS A 277 -4.85 -0.08 -17.79
CA HIS A 277 -5.74 -0.26 -16.65
C HIS A 277 -6.84 -1.29 -16.97
N MET A 278 -7.53 -1.15 -18.10
CA MET A 278 -8.55 -2.10 -18.55
C MET A 278 -7.99 -3.52 -18.72
N TYR A 279 -6.77 -3.66 -19.25
CA TYR A 279 -6.13 -4.96 -19.42
C TYR A 279 -5.80 -5.65 -18.10
N CYS A 280 -5.50 -4.88 -17.03
CA CYS A 280 -5.32 -5.46 -15.69
C CYS A 280 -6.61 -6.11 -15.18
N ASP A 281 -7.77 -5.59 -15.58
CA ASP A 281 -9.08 -6.15 -15.23
C ASP A 281 -9.50 -7.30 -16.14
N THR A 282 -9.35 -7.13 -17.46
CA THR A 282 -9.74 -8.13 -18.45
C THR A 282 -8.83 -9.36 -18.41
N PHE A 283 -7.54 -9.17 -18.13
CA PHE A 283 -6.53 -10.23 -18.09
C PHE A 283 -5.69 -10.19 -16.80
N PRO A 284 -6.27 -10.50 -15.62
CA PRO A 284 -5.56 -10.37 -14.34
C PRO A 284 -4.30 -11.24 -14.25
N THR A 285 -4.22 -12.33 -15.03
CA THR A 285 -3.04 -13.21 -15.11
C THR A 285 -1.80 -12.51 -15.68
N LEU A 286 -1.93 -11.34 -16.30
CA LEU A 286 -0.81 -10.47 -16.65
C LEU A 286 0.03 -10.12 -15.42
N LEU A 287 -0.64 -9.79 -14.31
CA LEU A 287 0.00 -9.40 -13.07
C LEU A 287 0.73 -10.58 -12.38
N SER A 288 0.58 -11.81 -12.88
CA SER A 288 1.36 -12.96 -12.43
C SER A 288 2.79 -12.97 -12.95
N ASP A 289 3.12 -12.23 -14.03
CA ASP A 289 4.50 -12.10 -14.52
C ASP A 289 5.27 -11.08 -13.66
N PRO A 290 6.29 -11.50 -12.88
CA PRO A 290 7.03 -10.60 -12.00
C PRO A 290 7.73 -9.45 -12.73
N HIS A 291 8.14 -9.63 -13.99
CA HIS A 291 8.81 -8.59 -14.76
C HIS A 291 7.83 -7.49 -15.17
N LEU A 292 6.67 -7.89 -15.70
CA LEU A 292 5.58 -6.97 -16.01
C LEU A 292 5.07 -6.26 -14.74
N TYR A 293 4.92 -6.98 -13.63
CA TYR A 293 4.52 -6.38 -12.36
C TYR A 293 5.52 -5.31 -11.89
N LYS A 294 6.83 -5.58 -11.98
CA LYS A 294 7.89 -4.61 -11.68
C LYS A 294 7.76 -3.35 -12.56
N GLU A 295 7.48 -3.53 -13.85
CA GLU A 295 7.33 -2.42 -14.80
C GLU A 295 6.08 -1.58 -14.54
N ILE A 296 4.97 -2.19 -14.12
CA ILE A 296 3.76 -1.48 -13.67
C ILE A 296 4.06 -0.60 -12.45
N ILE A 297 4.78 -1.15 -11.46
CA ILE A 297 5.18 -0.36 -10.29
C ILE A 297 6.12 0.77 -10.70
N HIS A 298 7.04 0.55 -11.63
CA HIS A 298 7.93 1.58 -12.14
C HIS A 298 7.17 2.69 -12.90
N LEU A 299 6.25 2.32 -13.79
CA LEU A 299 5.41 3.24 -14.54
C LEU A 299 4.63 4.17 -13.61
N THR A 300 3.86 3.58 -12.69
CA THR A 300 3.06 4.33 -11.72
C THR A 300 3.93 5.22 -10.84
N SER A 301 5.05 4.70 -10.33
CA SER A 301 6.01 5.47 -9.52
C SER A 301 6.57 6.68 -10.27
N SER A 302 6.79 6.58 -11.60
CA SER A 302 7.38 7.64 -12.41
C SER A 302 6.45 8.84 -12.61
N TYR A 303 5.13 8.63 -12.50
CA TYR A 303 4.14 9.71 -12.55
C TYR A 303 3.74 10.22 -11.16
N LEU A 304 3.57 9.30 -10.20
CA LEU A 304 3.03 9.64 -8.88
C LEU A 304 4.07 10.36 -8.00
N PHE A 305 5.30 9.84 -7.92
CA PHE A 305 6.31 10.32 -6.98
C PHE A 305 7.02 11.57 -7.48
N ARG A 306 6.42 12.71 -7.19
CA ARG A 306 6.88 14.04 -7.59
C ARG A 306 7.06 14.96 -6.38
N PRO A 307 7.98 15.95 -6.46
CA PRO A 307 8.08 16.98 -5.44
C PRO A 307 6.86 17.91 -5.51
N PHE A 308 6.41 18.39 -4.35
CA PHE A 308 5.45 19.50 -4.29
C PHE A 308 6.23 20.82 -4.20
N PRO A 309 5.76 21.90 -4.86
CA PRO A 309 6.34 23.21 -4.68
C PRO A 309 6.29 23.59 -3.18
N PHE A 310 7.32 24.27 -2.70
CA PHE A 310 7.28 24.87 -1.37
C PHE A 310 6.20 25.95 -1.39
N LEU A 311 5.08 25.66 -0.75
CA LEU A 311 4.08 26.68 -0.46
C LEU A 311 4.51 27.35 0.85
N PRO A 312 4.65 28.69 0.90
CA PRO A 312 4.86 29.38 2.16
C PRO A 312 3.70 29.02 3.11
N PRO A 313 3.92 29.03 4.44
CA PRO A 313 2.85 28.75 5.39
C PRO A 313 1.72 29.75 5.14
N GLN A 314 0.67 29.28 4.47
CA GLN A 314 -0.61 29.97 4.44
C GLN A 314 -1.10 30.02 5.89
N ASP A 315 -1.98 30.98 6.22
CA ASP A 315 -2.69 30.93 7.50
C ASP A 315 -3.19 29.48 7.69
N PRO A 316 -2.85 28.78 8.78
CA PRO A 316 -3.25 27.40 8.98
C PRO A 316 -4.78 27.21 8.99
N ASN A 317 -5.55 28.30 9.12
CA ASN A 317 -7.00 28.33 8.85
C ASN A 317 -7.34 28.54 7.35
N ALA A 318 -6.49 29.26 6.60
CA ALA A 318 -6.63 29.47 5.16
C ALA A 318 -6.24 28.25 4.29
N ILE A 319 -5.70 27.19 4.89
CA ILE A 319 -5.59 25.87 4.25
C ILE A 319 -6.99 25.35 3.81
N PHE A 320 -8.07 25.90 4.37
CA PHE A 320 -9.42 25.36 4.27
C PHE A 320 -10.48 26.35 3.76
N PHE A 321 -10.07 27.49 3.16
CA PHE A 321 -10.93 28.05 2.12
C PHE A 321 -10.72 27.17 0.90
N GLU A 322 -11.39 26.01 0.91
CA GLU A 322 -11.79 25.43 -0.36
C GLU A 322 -12.45 26.56 -1.15
N GLU A 323 -12.15 26.63 -2.44
CA GLU A 323 -13.10 27.09 -3.44
C GLU A 323 -14.40 26.33 -3.17
N ASN A 324 -15.22 26.84 -2.26
CA ASN A 324 -16.56 26.38 -1.97
C ASN A 324 -17.39 26.69 -3.21
N GLY A 325 -17.21 25.96 -4.32
CA GLY A 325 -18.06 26.06 -5.51
C GLY A 325 -18.26 27.45 -6.15
N ASP A 326 -17.64 28.52 -5.64
CA ASP A 326 -17.95 29.91 -5.98
C ASP A 326 -16.93 30.53 -6.94
N ALA A 327 -16.07 29.72 -7.55
CA ALA A 327 -15.35 30.13 -8.75
C ALA A 327 -16.30 30.34 -9.96
N ASP A 328 -17.57 29.93 -9.84
CA ASP A 328 -18.62 30.16 -10.85
C ASP A 328 -19.42 31.47 -10.65
N GLN A 329 -19.15 32.29 -9.62
CA GLN A 329 -19.95 33.50 -9.37
C GLN A 329 -19.20 34.82 -9.18
N ILE A 330 -17.93 34.90 -9.61
CA ILE A 330 -17.24 36.19 -9.75
C ILE A 330 -16.70 36.38 -11.16
N ASN A 331 -17.57 36.19 -12.15
CA ASN A 331 -17.56 36.97 -13.40
C ASN A 331 -18.98 36.95 -13.97
N GLY A 332 -19.75 37.99 -13.63
CA GLY A 332 -21.04 38.29 -14.25
C GLY A 332 -20.88 38.60 -15.73
N GLY A 333 -20.78 37.55 -16.53
CA GLY A 333 -20.77 37.57 -17.98
C GLY A 333 -20.78 36.13 -18.48
N PHE A 334 -21.93 35.66 -18.94
CA PHE A 334 -22.03 34.46 -19.76
C PHE A 334 -20.95 34.51 -20.85
N PRO A 335 -19.97 33.59 -20.88
CA PRO A 335 -19.25 33.31 -22.10
C PRO A 335 -20.01 32.19 -22.79
N GLY A 336 -20.77 32.53 -23.82
CA GLY A 336 -21.30 31.55 -24.74
C GLY A 336 -20.18 30.64 -25.25
N GLU A 337 -20.51 29.36 -25.46
CA GLU A 337 -19.95 28.52 -26.52
C GLU A 337 -18.48 28.79 -26.90
N TYR A 338 -17.55 28.62 -25.95
CA TYR A 338 -16.19 28.23 -26.29
C TYR A 338 -16.05 26.76 -25.92
N MET A 339 -15.98 25.93 -26.96
CA MET A 339 -15.73 24.49 -26.88
C MET A 339 -14.60 24.19 -25.90
N GLY A 340 -14.84 23.25 -24.97
CA GLY A 340 -13.89 22.80 -23.96
C GLY A 340 -12.62 22.22 -24.57
N GLU A 341 -11.57 23.02 -24.62
CA GLU A 341 -10.20 22.54 -24.84
C GLU A 341 -9.68 21.95 -23.53
N CYS A 342 -9.27 20.68 -23.56
CA CYS A 342 -8.63 20.00 -22.44
C CYS A 342 -7.35 20.76 -22.06
N THR A 343 -7.22 21.17 -20.79
CA THR A 343 -6.04 21.91 -20.34
C THR A 343 -4.86 20.98 -20.03
N ALA A 344 -3.65 21.54 -19.90
CA ALA A 344 -2.49 20.76 -19.45
C ALA A 344 -2.71 20.19 -18.04
N GLU A 345 -3.41 20.91 -17.16
CA GLU A 345 -3.75 20.48 -15.81
C GLU A 345 -4.75 19.31 -15.83
N ASP A 346 -5.75 19.36 -16.73
CA ASP A 346 -6.70 18.26 -16.93
C ASP A 346 -5.99 16.98 -17.40
N GLN A 347 -5.00 17.12 -18.30
CA GLN A 347 -4.17 15.99 -18.74
C GLN A 347 -3.33 15.43 -17.58
N GLU A 348 -2.71 16.29 -16.77
CA GLU A 348 -1.91 15.85 -15.62
C GLU A 348 -2.76 15.10 -14.61
N TRP A 349 -3.94 15.62 -14.29
CA TRP A 349 -4.88 14.93 -13.41
C TRP A 349 -5.33 13.59 -13.99
N SER A 350 -5.64 13.53 -15.28
CA SER A 350 -6.02 12.29 -15.96
C SER A 350 -4.93 11.23 -15.86
N VAL A 351 -3.68 11.60 -16.14
CA VAL A 351 -2.52 10.71 -16.01
C VAL A 351 -2.37 10.23 -14.56
N LEU A 352 -2.46 11.13 -13.57
CA LEU A 352 -2.35 10.76 -12.16
C LEU A 352 -3.45 9.81 -11.72
N SER A 353 -4.71 10.12 -12.04
CA SER A 353 -5.87 9.30 -11.69
C SER A 353 -5.74 7.87 -12.22
N ILE A 354 -5.40 7.71 -13.51
CA ILE A 354 -5.24 6.39 -14.12
C ILE A 354 -4.07 5.62 -13.48
N ASN A 355 -2.95 6.30 -13.17
CA ASN A 355 -1.83 5.63 -12.51
C ASN A 355 -2.16 5.18 -11.09
N TYR A 356 -3.00 5.91 -10.35
CA TYR A 356 -3.54 5.42 -9.08
C TYR A 356 -4.43 4.20 -9.26
N ASP A 357 -5.29 4.19 -10.28
CA ASP A 357 -6.16 3.05 -10.57
C ASP A 357 -5.35 1.78 -10.91
N ILE A 358 -4.33 1.91 -11.78
CA ILE A 358 -3.38 0.83 -12.09
C ILE A 358 -2.68 0.34 -10.82
N LEU A 359 -2.20 1.26 -9.98
CA LEU A 359 -1.52 0.92 -8.73
C LEU A 359 -2.44 0.15 -7.77
N VAL A 360 -3.72 0.55 -7.67
CA VAL A 360 -4.73 -0.18 -6.88
C VAL A 360 -4.87 -1.61 -7.38
N ARG A 361 -5.00 -1.84 -8.69
CA ARG A 361 -5.12 -3.21 -9.23
C ARG A 361 -3.87 -4.05 -8.97
N ALA A 362 -2.69 -3.45 -9.09
CA ALA A 362 -1.44 -4.11 -8.71
C ALA A 362 -1.46 -4.52 -7.22
N ILE A 363 -1.83 -3.61 -6.31
CA ILE A 363 -1.91 -3.88 -4.86
C ILE A 363 -2.93 -4.97 -4.56
N GLU A 364 -4.10 -4.96 -5.20
CA GLU A 364 -5.16 -5.94 -4.97
C GLU A 364 -4.73 -7.37 -5.39
N PHE A 365 -3.95 -7.46 -6.46
CA PHE A 365 -3.41 -8.72 -6.99
C PHE A 365 -2.22 -9.28 -6.19
N ILE A 366 -1.58 -8.48 -5.32
CA ILE A 366 -0.32 -8.87 -4.64
C ILE A 366 -0.42 -10.21 -3.88
N ASP A 367 -1.63 -10.59 -3.42
CA ASP A 367 -1.86 -11.83 -2.69
C ASP A 367 -1.77 -13.09 -3.55
N GLN A 368 -1.87 -12.95 -4.87
CA GLN A 368 -1.72 -14.04 -5.84
C GLN A 368 -0.24 -14.31 -6.18
N LEU A 369 0.66 -13.39 -5.86
CA LEU A 369 2.10 -13.55 -6.06
C LEU A 369 2.75 -14.38 -4.94
N GLU A 370 3.90 -14.96 -5.22
CA GLU A 370 4.69 -15.69 -4.22
C GLU A 370 5.07 -14.79 -3.04
N LYS A 371 4.91 -15.30 -1.81
CA LYS A 371 5.06 -14.50 -0.58
C LYS A 371 6.45 -13.87 -0.42
N GLN A 372 7.49 -14.52 -0.95
CA GLN A 372 8.89 -14.09 -0.85
C GLN A 372 9.16 -12.80 -1.63
N ILE A 373 8.54 -12.63 -2.81
CA ILE A 373 8.81 -11.52 -3.73
C ILE A 373 7.95 -10.28 -3.47
N ARG A 374 6.80 -10.42 -2.77
CA ARG A 374 5.83 -9.31 -2.58
C ARG A 374 6.44 -8.03 -2.00
N LYS A 375 7.34 -8.17 -1.02
CA LYS A 375 7.98 -7.03 -0.35
C LYS A 375 9.00 -6.31 -1.23
N ASP A 376 9.50 -6.97 -2.27
CA ASP A 376 10.57 -6.44 -3.12
C ASP A 376 10.00 -5.42 -4.11
N PHE A 377 8.72 -5.54 -4.48
CA PHE A 377 8.01 -4.54 -5.28
C PHE A 377 7.72 -3.25 -4.50
N TYR A 378 7.27 -3.39 -3.25
CA TYR A 378 6.94 -2.25 -2.39
C TYR A 378 8.05 -2.04 -1.35
N THR A 379 9.14 -1.45 -1.82
CA THR A 379 10.34 -1.17 -1.02
C THR A 379 10.06 -0.16 0.10
N PRO A 380 10.96 -0.04 1.11
CA PRO A 380 10.79 0.99 2.12
C PRO A 380 10.73 2.41 1.54
N ARG A 381 11.53 2.66 0.50
CA ARG A 381 11.52 3.92 -0.24
C ARG A 381 10.17 4.18 -0.90
N PHE A 382 9.56 3.17 -1.54
CA PHE A 382 8.24 3.30 -2.14
C PHE A 382 7.20 3.73 -1.10
N VAL A 383 7.19 3.09 0.08
CA VAL A 383 6.24 3.42 1.16
C VAL A 383 6.44 4.85 1.65
N SER A 384 7.68 5.27 1.87
CA SER A 384 8.00 6.64 2.31
C SER A 384 7.57 7.68 1.27
N GLN A 385 7.85 7.44 -0.02
CA GLN A 385 7.40 8.32 -1.10
C GLN A 385 5.88 8.37 -1.21
N LEU A 386 5.17 7.23 -1.11
CA LEU A 386 3.71 7.19 -1.11
C LEU A 386 3.09 7.98 0.05
N VAL A 387 3.63 7.83 1.27
CA VAL A 387 3.16 8.60 2.42
C VAL A 387 3.46 10.10 2.26
N SER A 388 4.60 10.45 1.65
CA SER A 388 4.93 11.87 1.37
C SER A 388 3.97 12.55 0.39
N LEU A 389 3.24 11.79 -0.43
CA LEU A 389 2.23 12.34 -1.35
C LEU A 389 1.05 13.00 -0.63
N PHE A 390 0.80 12.69 0.65
CA PHE A 390 -0.21 13.37 1.46
C PHE A 390 0.11 14.86 1.74
N LYS A 391 1.27 15.35 1.30
CA LYS A 391 1.57 16.79 1.20
C LYS A 391 0.82 17.50 0.06
N THR A 392 0.14 16.76 -0.83
CA THR A 392 -0.59 17.35 -1.95
C THR A 392 -1.72 18.31 -1.48
N PRO A 393 -1.83 19.51 -2.08
CA PRO A 393 -2.93 20.43 -1.81
C PRO A 393 -4.25 19.95 -2.42
N SER A 394 -4.22 19.04 -3.41
CA SER A 394 -5.42 18.52 -4.07
C SER A 394 -6.20 17.57 -3.17
N TYR A 395 -7.40 17.97 -2.75
CA TYR A 395 -8.30 17.12 -1.97
C TYR A 395 -8.67 15.83 -2.72
N LYS A 396 -8.92 15.92 -4.03
CA LYS A 396 -9.22 14.76 -4.88
C LYS A 396 -8.09 13.73 -4.83
N GLU A 397 -6.84 14.18 -4.91
CA GLU A 397 -5.67 13.29 -4.81
C GLU A 397 -5.56 12.66 -3.42
N ARG A 398 -5.78 13.43 -2.34
CA ARG A 398 -5.76 12.91 -0.96
C ARG A 398 -6.78 11.79 -0.73
N GLN A 399 -7.99 11.90 -1.29
CA GLN A 399 -9.01 10.86 -1.15
C GLN A 399 -8.62 9.55 -1.84
N ILE A 400 -7.95 9.62 -3.00
CA ILE A 400 -7.42 8.44 -3.68
C ILE A 400 -6.24 7.86 -2.89
N LEU A 401 -5.29 8.69 -2.45
CA LEU A 401 -4.15 8.30 -1.63
C LEU A 401 -4.58 7.59 -0.34
N LYS A 402 -5.62 8.11 0.32
CA LYS A 402 -6.24 7.46 1.50
C LYS A 402 -6.56 6.01 1.20
N THR A 403 -7.26 5.78 0.09
CA THR A 403 -7.70 4.47 -0.35
C THR A 403 -6.51 3.57 -0.74
N VAL A 404 -5.53 4.10 -1.46
CA VAL A 404 -4.32 3.37 -1.90
C VAL A 404 -3.49 2.92 -0.69
N LEU A 405 -3.21 3.82 0.26
CA LEU A 405 -2.39 3.52 1.43
C LEU A 405 -3.09 2.53 2.37
N HIS A 406 -4.41 2.66 2.56
CA HIS A 406 -5.20 1.71 3.35
C HIS A 406 -5.20 0.30 2.73
N ARG A 407 -5.43 0.20 1.42
CA ARG A 407 -5.36 -1.07 0.68
C ARG A 407 -3.97 -1.71 0.79
N LEU A 408 -2.91 -0.92 0.60
CA LEU A 408 -1.53 -1.39 0.75
C LEU A 408 -1.26 -1.92 2.16
N TYR A 409 -1.71 -1.21 3.20
CA TYR A 409 -1.58 -1.65 4.60
C TYR A 409 -2.29 -2.98 4.87
N TYR A 410 -3.50 -3.13 4.35
CA TYR A 410 -4.30 -4.34 4.55
C TYR A 410 -3.65 -5.55 3.86
N LYS A 411 -3.31 -5.39 2.57
CA LYS A 411 -2.76 -6.43 1.68
C LYS A 411 -1.34 -6.83 2.03
N LEU A 412 -0.44 -5.85 2.21
CA LEU A 412 0.98 -6.12 2.44
C LEU A 412 1.34 -6.14 3.93
N THR A 413 0.95 -7.23 4.59
CA THR A 413 1.17 -7.45 6.04
C THR A 413 2.62 -7.24 6.49
N GLN A 414 3.60 -7.56 5.63
CA GLN A 414 5.03 -7.43 5.89
C GLN A 414 5.52 -5.97 6.01
N ARG A 415 4.75 -4.99 5.53
CA ARG A 415 5.11 -3.55 5.57
C ARG A 415 4.30 -2.75 6.58
N ARG A 416 3.40 -3.37 7.36
CA ARG A 416 2.51 -2.67 8.32
C ARG A 416 3.27 -1.84 9.35
N SER A 417 4.36 -2.37 9.91
CA SER A 417 5.18 -1.62 10.88
C SER A 417 5.83 -0.39 10.25
N LEU A 418 6.35 -0.53 9.03
CA LEU A 418 6.93 0.57 8.29
C LEU A 418 5.88 1.65 7.97
N ILE A 419 4.70 1.27 7.46
CA ILE A 419 3.63 2.22 7.15
C ILE A 419 3.25 3.02 8.40
N ARG A 420 3.02 2.36 9.55
CA ARG A 420 2.73 3.06 10.81
C ARG A 420 3.85 4.01 11.22
N LYS A 421 5.11 3.60 11.04
CA LYS A 421 6.28 4.43 11.33
C LYS A 421 6.32 5.68 10.43
N GLU A 422 6.10 5.54 9.13
CA GLU A 422 6.07 6.69 8.21
C GLU A 422 4.92 7.65 8.52
N ILE A 423 3.72 7.14 8.84
CA ILE A 423 2.59 7.97 9.31
C ILE A 423 2.98 8.72 10.60
N SER A 424 3.65 8.05 11.54
CA SER A 424 4.11 8.68 12.79
C SER A 424 5.13 9.78 12.52
N ASN A 425 6.07 9.55 11.59
CA ASN A 425 7.07 10.54 11.20
C ASN A 425 6.41 11.78 10.60
N VAL A 426 5.37 11.62 9.76
CA VAL A 426 4.59 12.74 9.23
C VAL A 426 3.97 13.56 10.36
N PHE A 427 3.37 12.92 11.36
CA PHE A 427 2.82 13.65 12.51
C PHE A 427 3.91 14.33 13.35
N PHE A 428 5.07 13.72 13.51
CA PHE A 428 6.19 14.37 14.20
C PHE A 428 6.70 15.60 13.45
N GLU A 429 6.90 15.51 12.13
CA GLU A 429 7.26 16.65 11.30
C GLU A 429 6.17 17.74 11.39
N TYR A 430 4.89 17.36 11.30
CA TYR A 430 3.76 18.29 11.38
C TYR A 430 3.66 19.06 12.70
N ILE A 431 3.89 18.37 13.82
CA ILE A 431 3.75 18.95 15.17
C ILE A 431 4.97 19.76 15.57
N TYR A 432 6.17 19.25 15.28
CA TYR A 432 7.42 19.76 15.88
C TYR A 432 8.33 20.52 14.91
N GLU A 433 8.16 20.37 13.60
CA GLU A 433 9.06 20.97 12.60
C GLU A 433 8.33 21.96 11.68
N SER A 434 7.35 21.49 10.91
CA SER A 434 6.66 22.30 9.91
C SER A 434 5.17 21.98 9.86
N SER A 435 4.32 22.99 9.97
CA SER A 435 2.86 22.81 9.90
C SER A 435 2.32 22.65 8.46
N ASN A 436 3.16 22.24 7.50
CA ASN A 436 2.82 22.18 6.08
C ASN A 436 2.42 20.75 5.64
N TYR A 437 1.28 20.27 6.14
CA TYR A 437 0.70 18.99 5.75
C TYR A 437 -0.81 19.11 5.59
N TYR A 438 -1.29 18.90 4.37
CA TYR A 438 -2.72 18.92 4.04
C TYR A 438 -3.43 17.61 4.41
N GLY A 439 -2.72 16.47 4.37
CA GLY A 439 -3.30 15.13 4.52
C GLY A 439 -3.42 14.57 5.93
N VAL A 440 -3.38 15.40 6.97
CA VAL A 440 -3.47 14.93 8.37
C VAL A 440 -4.81 14.21 8.62
N THR A 441 -5.91 14.76 8.09
CA THR A 441 -7.26 14.18 8.22
C THR A 441 -7.32 12.76 7.65
N GLU A 442 -6.88 12.58 6.41
CA GLU A 442 -6.96 11.29 5.71
C GLU A 442 -6.02 10.25 6.34
N LEU A 443 -4.84 10.68 6.83
CA LEU A 443 -3.93 9.81 7.58
C LEU A 443 -4.55 9.35 8.91
N LEU A 444 -5.28 10.21 9.60
CA LEU A 444 -6.02 9.85 10.81
C LEU A 444 -7.19 8.90 10.53
N GLU A 445 -7.90 9.05 9.40
CA GLU A 445 -8.93 8.08 8.99
C GLU A 445 -8.34 6.67 8.81
N ILE A 446 -7.21 6.57 8.09
CA ILE A 446 -6.50 5.30 7.93
C ILE A 446 -6.08 4.76 9.29
N LEU A 447 -5.49 5.62 10.13
CA LEU A 447 -4.99 5.21 11.42
C LEU A 447 -6.10 4.74 12.37
N GLY A 448 -7.27 5.39 12.36
CA GLY A 448 -8.43 4.94 13.11
C GLY A 448 -8.83 3.50 12.76
N SER A 449 -8.88 3.18 11.46
CA SER A 449 -9.12 1.81 11.00
C SER A 449 -8.02 0.84 11.45
N ILE A 450 -6.75 1.28 11.44
CA ILE A 450 -5.61 0.50 11.91
C ILE A 450 -5.69 0.21 13.41
N ILE A 451 -6.02 1.22 14.23
CA ILE A 451 -6.12 1.13 15.70
C ILE A 451 -7.24 0.16 16.08
N ASN A 452 -8.39 0.22 15.39
CA ASN A 452 -9.47 -0.75 15.58
C ASN A 452 -8.99 -2.21 15.34
N GLY A 453 -8.01 -2.41 14.45
CA GLY A 453 -7.39 -3.71 14.18
C GLY A 453 -6.28 -4.13 15.15
N PHE A 454 -5.94 -3.33 16.16
CA PHE A 454 -4.90 -3.70 17.13
C PHE A 454 -5.33 -4.90 18.00
N ALA A 455 -4.36 -5.78 18.24
CA ALA A 455 -4.49 -6.87 19.18
C ALA A 455 -4.27 -6.36 20.62
N CYS A 456 -5.01 -6.92 21.56
CA CYS A 456 -4.80 -6.69 22.99
C CYS A 456 -3.94 -7.82 23.59
N PRO A 457 -3.01 -7.53 24.54
CA PRO A 457 -2.69 -6.20 25.06
C PRO A 457 -2.00 -5.30 24.02
N ILE A 458 -2.25 -4.00 24.11
CA ILE A 458 -1.72 -3.00 23.18
C ILE A 458 -0.18 -2.98 23.31
N LYS A 459 0.51 -2.96 22.18
CA LYS A 459 1.97 -2.90 22.16
C LYS A 459 2.47 -1.50 22.56
N GLU A 460 3.63 -1.46 23.21
CA GLU A 460 4.30 -0.22 23.63
C GLU A 460 4.54 0.76 22.47
N GLU A 461 4.85 0.26 21.27
CA GLU A 461 4.98 1.12 20.07
C GLU A 461 3.69 1.87 19.72
N HIS A 462 2.52 1.30 20.01
CA HIS A 462 1.21 1.94 19.76
C HIS A 462 0.86 2.94 20.86
N VAL A 463 1.25 2.66 22.10
CA VAL A 463 1.13 3.63 23.21
C VAL A 463 2.02 4.84 22.96
N THR A 464 3.25 4.61 22.47
CA THR A 464 4.16 5.71 22.08
C THR A 464 3.55 6.58 20.99
N LEU A 465 2.91 5.99 19.97
CA LEU A 465 2.18 6.72 18.94
C LEU A 465 1.05 7.58 19.54
N LEU A 466 0.27 7.04 20.48
CA LEU A 466 -0.78 7.78 21.19
C LEU A 466 -0.19 8.99 21.94
N GLU A 467 0.80 8.76 22.79
CA GLU A 467 1.33 9.78 23.70
C GLU A 467 2.19 10.85 23.02
N LYS A 468 2.96 10.47 21.99
CA LYS A 468 3.95 11.35 21.37
C LYS A 468 3.46 12.03 20.10
N ALA A 469 2.46 11.46 19.42
CA ALA A 469 1.90 12.02 18.19
C ALA A 469 0.42 12.40 18.36
N LEU A 470 -0.48 11.45 18.66
CA LEU A 470 -1.92 11.72 18.59
C LEU A 470 -2.43 12.68 19.68
N ILE A 471 -1.97 12.54 20.93
CA ILE A 471 -2.33 13.49 21.99
C ILE A 471 -1.81 14.90 21.66
N PRO A 472 -0.53 15.10 21.28
CA PRO A 472 -0.01 16.40 20.85
C PRO A 472 -0.69 17.05 19.64
N LEU A 473 -1.33 16.29 18.73
CA LEU A 473 -2.07 16.88 17.60
C LEU A 473 -3.18 17.85 18.07
N HIS A 474 -3.76 17.64 19.26
CA HIS A 474 -4.73 18.57 19.84
C HIS A 474 -4.18 20.01 20.02
N SER A 475 -2.85 20.17 20.08
CA SER A 475 -2.21 21.48 20.21
C SER A 475 -2.18 22.30 18.92
N THR A 476 -2.32 21.70 17.73
CA THR A 476 -2.08 22.43 16.48
C THR A 476 -3.23 23.39 16.14
N GLN A 477 -2.89 24.41 15.36
CA GLN A 477 -3.86 25.47 14.98
C GLN A 477 -4.96 24.92 14.06
N ALA A 478 -4.61 24.05 13.10
CA ALA A 478 -5.55 23.44 12.17
C ALA A 478 -6.36 22.27 12.76
N TYR A 479 -6.38 22.07 14.09
CA TYR A 479 -7.11 20.98 14.74
C TYR A 479 -8.57 20.84 14.29
N THR A 480 -9.24 21.96 13.99
CA THR A 480 -10.63 21.99 13.56
C THR A 480 -10.90 21.19 12.27
N SER A 481 -9.91 21.00 11.40
CA SER A 481 -10.11 20.26 10.13
C SER A 481 -10.05 18.74 10.26
N TYR A 482 -9.50 18.23 11.36
CA TYR A 482 -9.32 16.78 11.57
C TYR A 482 -9.80 16.28 12.93
N HIS A 483 -10.46 17.15 13.73
CA HIS A 483 -10.86 16.83 15.10
C HIS A 483 -11.75 15.59 15.20
N GLN A 484 -12.65 15.36 14.24
CA GLN A 484 -13.53 14.19 14.23
C GLN A 484 -12.73 12.89 14.09
N GLN A 485 -11.75 12.87 13.18
CA GLN A 485 -10.89 11.73 12.91
C GLN A 485 -9.94 11.47 14.08
N LEU A 486 -9.44 12.54 14.72
CA LEU A 486 -8.60 12.40 15.91
C LEU A 486 -9.40 11.90 17.12
N MET A 487 -10.62 12.41 17.32
CA MET A 487 -11.53 11.93 18.36
C MET A 487 -11.85 10.45 18.16
N TYR A 488 -12.14 10.02 16.93
CA TYR A 488 -12.33 8.62 16.60
C TYR A 488 -11.10 7.78 16.99
N CYS A 489 -9.88 8.25 16.69
CA CYS A 489 -8.65 7.57 17.11
C CYS A 489 -8.54 7.46 18.64
N MET A 490 -8.89 8.52 19.40
CA MET A 490 -8.87 8.48 20.86
C MET A 490 -9.84 7.42 21.39
N ILE A 491 -11.07 7.42 20.91
CA ILE A 491 -12.12 6.46 21.27
C ILE A 491 -11.67 5.03 20.94
N GLN A 492 -11.07 4.79 19.78
CA GLN A 492 -10.56 3.47 19.41
C GLN A 492 -9.47 2.97 20.36
N PHE A 493 -8.58 3.85 20.85
CA PHE A 493 -7.59 3.46 21.86
C PHE A 493 -8.23 3.10 23.21
N VAL A 494 -9.13 3.94 23.70
CA VAL A 494 -9.82 3.68 24.99
C VAL A 494 -10.69 2.43 24.92
N SER A 495 -11.32 2.17 23.75
CA SER A 495 -12.09 0.94 23.51
C SER A 495 -11.24 -0.34 23.59
N LYS A 496 -9.92 -0.23 23.35
CA LYS A 496 -8.99 -1.36 23.43
C LYS A 496 -8.41 -1.55 24.83
N ASP A 497 -8.17 -0.46 25.54
CA ASP A 497 -7.68 -0.42 26.91
C ASP A 497 -8.19 0.85 27.60
N HIS A 498 -9.13 0.70 28.53
CA HIS A 498 -9.77 1.83 29.20
C HIS A 498 -8.78 2.67 30.02
N ALA A 499 -7.69 2.08 30.52
CA ALA A 499 -6.67 2.80 31.29
C ALA A 499 -5.97 3.91 30.48
N LEU A 500 -6.03 3.85 29.14
CA LEU A 500 -5.50 4.89 28.26
C LEU A 500 -6.33 6.17 28.26
N ILE A 501 -7.52 6.18 28.85
CA ILE A 501 -8.30 7.42 28.98
C ILE A 501 -7.60 8.44 29.87
N THR A 502 -6.92 8.00 30.92
CA THR A 502 -6.20 8.89 31.85
C THR A 502 -5.14 9.74 31.14
N PRO A 503 -4.17 9.19 30.38
CA PRO A 503 -3.23 10.02 29.62
C PRO A 503 -3.91 10.88 28.54
N ILE A 504 -4.99 10.40 27.90
CA ILE A 504 -5.74 11.18 26.89
C ILE A 504 -6.40 12.42 27.53
N VAL A 505 -7.14 12.26 28.62
CA VAL A 505 -7.79 13.37 29.34
C VAL A 505 -6.74 14.32 29.92
N ALA A 506 -5.64 13.80 30.47
CA ALA A 506 -4.52 14.64 30.92
C ALA A 506 -3.94 15.49 29.77
N GLY A 507 -3.84 14.91 28.57
CA GLY A 507 -3.43 15.58 27.34
C GLY A 507 -4.40 16.68 26.90
N LEU A 508 -5.71 16.40 26.89
CA LEU A 508 -6.75 17.40 26.57
C LEU A 508 -6.69 18.59 27.54
N LEU A 509 -6.55 18.32 28.84
CA LEU A 509 -6.42 19.39 29.84
C LEU A 509 -5.13 20.21 29.66
N ARG A 510 -4.04 19.56 29.23
CA ARG A 510 -2.76 20.23 28.95
C ARG A 510 -2.84 21.14 27.74
N TYR A 511 -3.53 20.73 26.68
CA TYR A 511 -3.65 21.48 25.42
C TYR A 511 -4.96 22.26 25.32
N TRP A 512 -5.65 22.48 26.46
CA TRP A 512 -6.93 23.15 26.47
C TRP A 512 -6.83 24.53 25.81
N PRO A 513 -7.65 24.81 24.79
CA PRO A 513 -7.55 26.04 24.00
C PRO A 513 -7.86 27.28 24.86
N VAL A 514 -7.16 28.37 24.57
CA VAL A 514 -7.42 29.69 25.16
C VAL A 514 -7.55 30.69 24.02
N GLY A 515 -8.64 31.46 24.01
CA GLY A 515 -8.90 32.46 22.96
C GLY A 515 -9.51 31.91 21.66
N ASN A 516 -9.85 30.62 21.59
CA ASN A 516 -10.59 30.04 20.48
C ASN A 516 -11.80 29.25 21.02
N ALA A 517 -12.97 29.91 21.03
CA ALA A 517 -14.21 29.36 21.57
C ALA A 517 -14.66 28.10 20.82
N TYR A 518 -14.51 28.06 19.50
CA TYR A 518 -14.92 26.91 18.70
C TYR A 518 -14.08 25.67 19.04
N LYS A 519 -12.76 25.83 19.19
CA LYS A 519 -11.88 24.73 19.63
C LYS A 519 -12.21 24.28 21.06
N GLU A 520 -12.58 25.21 21.95
CA GLU A 520 -13.00 24.90 23.32
C GLU A 520 -14.28 24.05 23.35
N ILE A 521 -15.26 24.39 22.53
CA ILE A 521 -16.49 23.60 22.34
C ILE A 521 -16.15 22.18 21.87
N ILE A 522 -15.25 22.03 20.90
CA ILE A 522 -14.83 20.70 20.43
C ILE A 522 -14.16 19.90 21.56
N PHE A 523 -13.30 20.51 22.37
CA PHE A 523 -12.67 19.81 23.50
C PHE A 523 -13.69 19.33 24.54
N LEU A 524 -14.75 20.11 24.77
CA LEU A 524 -15.88 19.69 25.62
C LEU A 524 -16.66 18.52 25.00
N VAL A 525 -16.85 18.51 23.68
CA VAL A 525 -17.45 17.35 22.98
C VAL A 525 -16.59 16.11 23.17
N VAL A 526 -15.28 16.20 22.93
CA VAL A 526 -14.38 15.06 23.10
C VAL A 526 -14.38 14.57 24.54
N LEU A 527 -14.38 15.47 25.52
CA LEU A 527 -14.43 15.09 26.93
C LEU A 527 -15.74 14.37 27.30
N GLU A 528 -16.88 14.82 26.76
CA GLU A 528 -18.16 14.13 26.94
C GLU A 528 -18.12 12.71 26.37
N GLU A 529 -17.65 12.56 25.14
CA GLU A 529 -17.52 11.26 24.49
C GLU A 529 -16.59 10.33 25.27
N LEU A 530 -15.54 10.87 25.91
CA LEU A 530 -14.64 10.07 26.76
C LEU A 530 -15.32 9.61 28.05
N PHE A 531 -16.27 10.36 28.62
CA PHE A 531 -17.02 9.89 29.80
C PHE A 531 -17.79 8.59 29.52
N GLU A 532 -18.21 8.34 28.27
CA GLU A 532 -18.81 7.08 27.80
C GLU A 532 -17.94 5.86 28.14
N TYR A 533 -16.62 6.04 28.13
CA TYR A 533 -15.63 4.97 28.26
C TYR A 533 -14.88 4.96 29.61
N MET A 534 -15.32 5.75 30.59
CA MET A 534 -14.80 5.65 31.96
C MET A 534 -15.44 4.45 32.67
N LEU A 535 -14.67 3.37 32.84
CA LEU A 535 -15.16 2.08 33.34
C LEU A 535 -14.67 1.76 34.76
N ALA A 536 -13.66 2.49 35.25
CA ALA A 536 -13.14 2.37 36.61
C ALA A 536 -12.91 3.73 37.28
N GLU A 537 -13.02 3.79 38.62
CA GLU A 537 -12.74 5.01 39.39
C GLU A 537 -11.30 5.52 39.13
N SER A 538 -10.35 4.60 38.98
CA SER A 538 -8.93 4.90 38.69
C SER A 538 -8.72 5.65 37.37
N ASP A 539 -9.65 5.55 36.43
CA ASP A 539 -9.56 6.18 35.12
C ASP A 539 -9.63 7.71 35.25
N LEU A 540 -10.45 8.22 36.18
CA LEU A 540 -10.71 9.64 36.39
C LEU A 540 -10.12 10.19 37.69
N ALA A 541 -10.01 9.40 38.77
CA ALA A 541 -9.59 9.87 40.08
C ALA A 541 -8.30 10.73 40.09
N PRO A 542 -7.24 10.42 39.32
CA PRO A 542 -6.05 11.27 39.28
C PRO A 542 -6.27 12.67 38.67
N LEU A 543 -7.36 12.86 37.94
CA LEU A 543 -7.66 14.05 37.13
C LEU A 543 -8.98 14.73 37.52
N SER A 544 -9.84 14.10 38.32
CA SER A 544 -11.20 14.54 38.67
C SER A 544 -11.26 16.01 39.05
N LYS A 545 -10.42 16.43 40.00
CA LYS A 545 -10.32 17.84 40.44
C LYS A 545 -9.91 18.79 39.32
N LYS A 546 -8.99 18.38 38.43
CA LYS A 546 -8.54 19.22 37.30
C LYS A 546 -9.62 19.34 36.24
N VAL A 547 -10.33 18.25 35.96
CA VAL A 547 -11.50 18.23 35.06
C VAL A 547 -12.59 19.14 35.62
N ALA A 548 -12.92 19.01 36.90
CA ALA A 548 -13.92 19.84 37.57
C ALA A 548 -13.58 21.33 37.48
N ILE A 549 -12.35 21.73 37.86
CA ILE A 549 -11.89 23.13 37.74
C ILE A 549 -12.02 23.64 36.30
N ARG A 550 -11.72 22.80 35.31
CA ARG A 550 -11.81 23.20 33.90
C ARG A 550 -13.27 23.41 33.49
N LEU A 551 -14.15 22.46 33.79
CA LEU A 551 -15.59 22.58 33.53
C LEU A 551 -16.19 23.81 34.23
N SER A 552 -15.84 24.06 35.50
CA SER A 552 -16.28 25.26 36.24
C SER A 552 -15.96 26.56 35.50
N LYS A 553 -14.74 26.67 34.96
CA LYS A 553 -14.31 27.84 34.18
C LYS A 553 -15.10 27.99 32.88
N CYS A 554 -15.35 26.88 32.18
CA CYS A 554 -16.11 26.90 30.94
C CYS A 554 -17.58 27.24 31.18
N MET A 555 -18.20 26.73 32.25
CA MET A 555 -19.59 27.06 32.65
C MET A 555 -19.76 28.54 32.97
N GLY A 556 -18.78 29.16 33.62
CA GLY A 556 -18.76 30.60 33.89
C GLY A 556 -18.22 31.48 32.74
N SER A 557 -18.06 30.92 31.54
CA SER A 557 -17.52 31.66 30.40
C SER A 557 -18.51 32.72 29.91
N ILE A 558 -18.01 33.90 29.54
CA ILE A 558 -18.83 34.95 28.89
C ILE A 558 -19.33 34.52 27.51
N GLN A 559 -18.59 33.61 26.86
CA GLN A 559 -18.98 33.06 25.57
C GLN A 559 -20.07 32.00 25.78
N GLN A 560 -21.31 32.39 25.51
CA GLN A 560 -22.50 31.57 25.75
C GLN A 560 -22.37 30.14 25.20
N GLN A 561 -21.88 29.96 23.97
CA GLN A 561 -21.76 28.63 23.36
C GLN A 561 -20.80 27.70 24.12
N VAL A 562 -19.75 28.25 24.75
CA VAL A 562 -18.82 27.48 25.60
C VAL A 562 -19.49 27.10 26.90
N ALA A 563 -20.16 28.06 27.55
CA ALA A 563 -20.90 27.83 28.80
C ALA A 563 -21.99 26.78 28.63
N ASP A 564 -22.84 26.93 27.61
CA ASP A 564 -23.91 25.99 27.27
C ASP A 564 -23.36 24.59 26.97
N ARG A 565 -22.25 24.49 26.23
CA ARG A 565 -21.64 23.19 25.92
C ARG A 565 -21.05 22.51 27.17
N ALA A 566 -20.46 23.28 28.08
CA ALA A 566 -19.90 22.76 29.33
C ALA A 566 -20.99 22.27 30.29
N LEU A 567 -22.10 23.01 30.38
CA LEU A 567 -23.29 22.60 31.11
C LEU A 567 -23.89 21.31 30.52
N ALA A 568 -23.99 21.22 29.19
CA ALA A 568 -24.45 20.02 28.50
C ALA A 568 -23.53 18.81 28.76
N CYS A 569 -22.20 19.01 28.72
CA CYS A 569 -21.23 17.96 29.03
C CYS A 569 -21.37 17.43 30.47
N TRP A 570 -21.60 18.32 31.44
CA TRP A 570 -21.78 17.94 32.85
C TRP A 570 -23.11 17.24 33.12
N ASN A 571 -24.16 17.63 32.40
CA ASN A 571 -25.49 17.03 32.50
C ASN A 571 -25.71 15.88 31.50
N SER A 572 -24.66 15.43 30.80
CA SER A 572 -24.79 14.35 29.83
C SER A 572 -25.07 13.02 30.55
N PRO A 573 -25.80 12.07 29.92
CA PRO A 573 -26.06 10.76 30.51
C PRO A 573 -24.76 10.02 30.91
N ALA A 574 -23.70 10.20 30.12
CA ALA A 574 -22.39 9.60 30.40
C ALA A 574 -21.74 10.19 31.66
N CYS A 575 -21.72 11.52 31.79
CA CYS A 575 -21.16 12.18 32.97
C CYS A 575 -21.99 11.84 34.22
N VAL A 576 -23.31 11.95 34.16
CA VAL A 576 -24.22 11.62 35.27
C VAL A 576 -24.03 10.17 35.73
N ARG A 577 -23.88 9.21 34.80
CA ARG A 577 -23.55 7.82 35.13
C ARG A 577 -22.24 7.71 35.91
N VAL A 578 -21.17 8.35 35.44
CA VAL A 578 -19.85 8.32 36.11
C VAL A 578 -19.95 8.90 37.51
N MET A 579 -20.62 10.05 37.67
CA MET A 579 -20.79 10.69 38.98
C MET A 579 -21.58 9.77 39.91
N ASN A 580 -22.73 9.24 39.48
CA ASN A 580 -23.57 8.33 40.27
C ASN A 580 -22.85 7.02 40.65
N THR A 581 -22.01 6.50 39.76
CA THR A 581 -21.31 5.22 39.98
C THR A 581 -20.16 5.38 40.98
N TYR A 582 -19.47 6.52 40.95
CA TYR A 582 -18.33 6.81 41.82
C TYR A 582 -18.66 7.98 42.76
N GLU A 583 -19.67 7.80 43.62
CA GLU A 583 -20.29 8.85 44.43
C GLU A 583 -19.28 9.75 45.17
N LYS A 584 -18.25 9.17 45.80
CA LYS A 584 -17.22 9.95 46.50
C LYS A 584 -16.46 10.88 45.56
N LEU A 585 -16.05 10.38 44.40
CA LEU A 585 -15.38 11.17 43.37
C LEU A 585 -16.34 12.21 42.77
N GLY A 586 -17.61 11.83 42.58
CA GLY A 586 -18.68 12.72 42.16
C GLY A 586 -18.86 13.89 43.11
N GLN A 587 -18.87 13.64 44.43
CA GLN A 587 -19.00 14.67 45.45
C GLN A 587 -17.81 15.63 45.40
N GLU A 588 -16.59 15.12 45.34
CA GLU A 588 -15.38 15.95 45.24
C GLU A 588 -15.39 16.84 43.99
N MET A 589 -15.92 16.35 42.86
CA MET A 589 -16.08 17.15 41.64
C MET A 589 -17.21 18.17 41.74
N PHE A 590 -18.36 17.78 42.31
CA PHE A 590 -19.50 18.66 42.49
C PHE A 590 -19.17 19.83 43.43
N ASP A 591 -18.47 19.58 44.54
CA ASP A 591 -18.03 20.63 45.47
C ASP A 591 -17.19 21.72 44.78
N VAL A 592 -16.39 21.33 43.78
CA VAL A 592 -15.59 22.26 42.96
C VAL A 592 -16.44 23.01 41.94
N ILE A 593 -17.46 22.35 41.37
CA ILE A 593 -18.31 22.91 40.30
C ILE A 593 -19.42 23.80 40.86
N LYS A 594 -19.98 23.46 42.02
CA LYS A 594 -21.12 24.13 42.67
C LYS A 594 -20.99 25.67 42.68
N PRO A 595 -19.88 26.28 43.13
CA PRO A 595 -19.78 27.75 43.14
C PRO A 595 -19.91 28.39 41.76
N ALA A 596 -19.37 27.75 40.72
CA ALA A 596 -19.47 28.25 39.35
C ALA A 596 -20.88 28.07 38.77
N LEU A 597 -21.56 26.96 39.10
CA LEU A 597 -22.96 26.75 38.73
C LEU A 597 -23.87 27.82 39.35
N THR A 598 -23.77 28.04 40.67
CA THR A 598 -24.58 29.05 41.38
C THR A 598 -24.34 30.45 40.83
N LEU A 599 -23.08 30.82 40.55
CA LEU A 599 -22.77 32.11 39.93
C LEU A 599 -23.38 32.22 38.52
N THR A 600 -23.27 31.16 37.71
CA THR A 600 -23.82 31.14 36.34
C THR A 600 -25.35 31.23 36.36
N MET A 601 -26.01 30.54 37.29
CA MET A 601 -27.47 30.62 37.51
C MET A 601 -27.92 32.03 37.87
N ALA A 602 -27.17 32.72 38.74
CA ALA A 602 -27.58 34.01 39.29
C ALA A 602 -27.24 35.21 38.38
N SER A 603 -26.10 35.15 37.67
CA SER A 603 -25.53 36.35 37.04
C SER A 603 -25.00 36.18 35.61
N HIS A 604 -25.18 35.03 34.95
CA HIS A 604 -24.79 34.92 33.54
C HIS A 604 -25.69 35.82 32.67
N TRP A 605 -25.14 36.55 31.70
CA TRP A 605 -25.91 37.55 30.93
C TRP A 605 -27.02 36.92 30.07
N ASN A 606 -26.85 35.66 29.64
CA ASN A 606 -27.83 34.92 28.84
C ASN A 606 -28.76 34.09 29.74
N VAL A 607 -30.06 34.34 29.65
CA VAL A 607 -31.11 33.69 30.47
C VAL A 607 -31.23 32.19 30.19
N LEU A 608 -31.08 31.76 28.93
CA LEU A 608 -31.14 30.33 28.60
C LEU A 608 -29.96 29.57 29.23
N THR A 609 -28.77 30.17 29.26
CA THR A 609 -27.62 29.60 29.99
C THR A 609 -27.90 29.51 31.50
N GLN A 610 -28.54 30.53 32.10
CA GLN A 610 -28.96 30.47 33.51
C GLN A 610 -29.92 29.30 33.76
N GLN A 611 -30.92 29.12 32.90
CA GLN A 611 -31.88 28.01 32.99
C GLN A 611 -31.20 26.64 32.85
N LYS A 612 -30.27 26.49 31.90
CA LYS A 612 -29.46 25.26 31.76
C LYS A 612 -28.61 24.99 33.01
N ALA A 613 -28.04 26.03 33.62
CA ALA A 613 -27.29 25.90 34.85
C ALA A 613 -28.19 25.48 36.03
N ARG A 614 -29.40 26.03 36.14
CA ARG A 614 -30.41 25.61 37.14
C ARG A 614 -30.81 24.15 36.96
N ALA A 615 -31.05 23.74 35.71
CA ALA A 615 -31.38 22.35 35.40
C ALA A 615 -30.25 21.40 35.81
N ALA A 616 -29.00 21.73 35.46
CA ALA A 616 -27.83 20.96 35.87
C ALA A 616 -27.69 20.89 37.39
N TYR A 617 -27.87 22.01 38.11
CA TYR A 617 -27.86 22.01 39.58
C TYR A 617 -28.95 21.10 40.16
N LYS A 618 -30.18 21.20 39.65
CA LYS A 618 -31.33 20.37 40.08
C LYS A 618 -31.08 18.88 39.86
N THR A 619 -30.44 18.48 38.76
CA THR A 619 -30.04 17.08 38.52
C THR A 619 -29.18 16.55 39.67
N TYR A 620 -28.11 17.26 40.02
CA TYR A 620 -27.16 16.82 41.04
C TYR A 620 -27.71 16.97 42.47
N TYR A 621 -28.55 17.96 42.71
CA TYR A 621 -29.35 18.07 43.95
C TYR A 621 -30.22 16.82 44.15
N ASN A 622 -30.95 16.40 43.11
CA ASN A 622 -31.82 15.21 43.16
C ASN A 622 -31.02 13.90 43.32
N MET A 623 -29.75 13.90 42.96
CA MET A 623 -28.83 12.77 43.20
C MET A 623 -28.25 12.76 44.63
N GLY A 624 -28.53 13.78 45.45
CA GLY A 624 -28.08 13.85 46.85
C GLY A 624 -26.70 14.46 47.06
N TYR A 625 -26.13 15.15 46.06
CA TYR A 625 -24.83 15.83 46.21
C TYR A 625 -24.87 17.12 47.05
N GLU A 626 -26.08 17.63 47.33
CA GLU A 626 -26.30 18.78 48.18
C GLU A 626 -26.96 18.33 49.49
N THR A 627 -26.38 18.73 50.62
CA THR A 627 -26.88 18.38 51.95
C THR A 627 -27.32 19.59 52.77
N ASP A 628 -26.98 20.81 52.32
CA ASP A 628 -27.48 22.04 52.92
C ASP A 628 -28.91 22.31 52.41
N GLY A 629 -29.87 22.23 53.33
CA GLY A 629 -31.31 22.32 53.02
C GLY A 629 -31.72 23.58 52.25
N ASN A 630 -32.71 23.38 51.36
CA ASN A 630 -33.56 24.40 50.75
C ASN A 630 -32.93 25.43 49.78
N ALA A 631 -31.83 25.11 49.10
CA ALA A 631 -31.27 26.00 48.07
C ALA A 631 -32.19 26.27 46.85
N LEU A 632 -33.26 25.49 46.66
CA LEU A 632 -34.20 25.62 45.53
C LEU A 632 -35.62 26.07 45.95
N GLU A 633 -35.90 26.31 47.23
CA GLU A 633 -37.24 26.70 47.69
C GLU A 633 -37.51 28.22 47.62
N ASP A 634 -36.51 29.06 47.36
CA ASP A 634 -36.66 30.53 47.39
C ASP A 634 -36.89 31.20 46.02
N ASP A 635 -36.81 30.46 44.91
CA ASP A 635 -37.17 30.96 43.56
C ASP A 635 -38.50 30.30 43.13
N SER A 636 -39.62 30.78 43.66
CA SER A 636 -40.95 30.53 43.10
C SER A 636 -41.07 31.24 41.75
N ILE A 637 -40.54 30.63 40.70
CA ILE A 637 -40.93 30.90 39.31
C ILE A 637 -41.73 29.69 38.87
N ASP A 638 -42.99 29.94 38.51
CA ASP A 638 -44.00 28.96 38.17
C ASP A 638 -43.45 27.82 37.27
N ASP A 639 -43.73 26.58 37.66
CA ASP A 639 -43.41 25.35 36.90
C ASP A 639 -44.11 25.29 35.51
N ASP A 640 -44.87 26.33 35.13
CA ASP A 640 -45.63 26.43 33.88
C ASP A 640 -44.78 26.91 32.67
N ASP A 641 -43.55 27.41 32.87
CA ASP A 641 -42.67 27.86 31.78
C ASP A 641 -41.65 26.80 31.31
N VAL A 642 -41.74 25.56 31.81
CA VAL A 642 -40.97 24.44 31.27
C VAL A 642 -41.63 23.95 29.98
N MET A 643 -41.31 24.63 28.86
CA MET A 643 -41.59 24.10 27.52
C MET A 643 -40.87 22.75 27.39
N TYR A 644 -41.64 21.66 27.47
CA TYR A 644 -41.21 20.33 27.08
C TYR A 644 -40.75 20.40 25.61
N VAL A 645 -39.44 20.41 25.38
CA VAL A 645 -38.90 20.15 24.04
C VAL A 645 -39.01 18.65 23.82
N THR A 646 -40.17 18.21 23.33
CA THR A 646 -40.34 16.88 22.75
C THR A 646 -39.54 16.82 21.46
N SER A 647 -38.49 16.02 21.45
CA SER A 647 -37.78 15.63 20.24
C SER A 647 -38.65 14.67 19.43
N GLU A 648 -39.38 15.17 18.42
CA GLU A 648 -39.98 14.36 17.34
C GLU A 648 -40.61 15.30 16.27
N ASP A 649 -39.83 15.73 15.27
CA ASP A 649 -40.09 15.47 13.84
C ASP A 649 -39.15 16.28 12.90
N PRO A 650 -38.69 15.72 11.76
CA PRO A 650 -37.70 16.33 10.87
C PRO A 650 -38.37 16.94 9.63
N ALA A 651 -38.73 18.22 9.66
CA ALA A 651 -38.98 18.98 8.43
C ALA A 651 -38.98 20.49 8.70
N CYS A 652 -38.33 21.23 7.79
CA CYS A 652 -38.27 22.70 7.66
C CYS A 652 -37.05 23.38 8.29
N VAL A 653 -35.93 23.30 7.58
CA VAL A 653 -34.90 24.34 7.56
C VAL A 653 -35.17 25.16 6.29
N ASP A 654 -35.46 26.46 6.42
CA ASP A 654 -35.38 27.37 5.27
C ASP A 654 -33.96 27.94 5.13
N ALA A 655 -33.60 28.31 3.91
CA ALA A 655 -32.21 28.47 3.49
C ALA A 655 -31.55 29.80 3.89
N ASN A 656 -32.13 30.61 4.78
CA ASN A 656 -31.64 31.99 4.99
C ASN A 656 -31.30 32.39 6.43
N GLY A 657 -31.15 31.46 7.38
CA GLY A 657 -30.25 31.63 8.53
C GLY A 657 -30.36 32.93 9.36
N VAL A 658 -31.54 33.53 9.51
CA VAL A 658 -31.78 34.68 10.40
C VAL A 658 -33.08 34.48 11.16
N GLY A 659 -32.97 34.07 12.43
CA GLY A 659 -34.07 34.15 13.39
C GLY A 659 -34.16 35.55 13.97
N VAL A 660 -35.31 36.20 13.78
CA VAL A 660 -35.65 37.51 14.34
C VAL A 660 -36.16 37.33 15.77
N LEU A 661 -35.49 38.05 16.69
CA LEU A 661 -35.75 38.34 18.12
C LEU A 661 -36.45 37.29 18.98
#